data_AF-A0A972GSQ3-F1
#
_entry.id   AF-A0A972GSQ3-F1
#
_cell.length_a   1.000
_cell.length_b   1.000
_cell.length_c   1.000
_cell.angle_alpha   90.00
_cell.angle_beta   90.00
_cell.angle_gamma   90.00
#
_symmetry.space_group_name_H-M   'P 1'
#
loop_
_entity.id
_entity.type
_entity.pdbx_description
1 polymer ?
#
loop_
_entity_poly.entity_id
_entity_poly.type
_entity_poly.pdbx_seq_one_letter_code
_entity_poly.pdbx_strand_id
1 'polypeptide(L)'
;MPIPTEDIRRNFVIAQMDETVGQVLARLPNTSSRRLTSVIIPQPDGRYIIIQAWIEIEQIARDNGGDIRSLPLNVLSGLPEPSIGIDQSTGKQEAREFRDQQPNKCVVVLDQSSIVGLYGIYTWSYNDLPGDPFGVPATGTLGPGGEEASAPPPDDNRVINTWLADHPKAQPLVMQQPYELFFNVDAPRDDAIVTVPGVADLVRDLHADQETIDVLVVLVTSDFAIRGDAQQTMSVPRAIKSSNKVMFTIVPEKEGSGEINAVFFAKGRVFQQTTITLQVGELQPEATAVTGRSSGLTVASALRQNERLHEIALTIIKREGGYEVIAQSGGFIKAILNVSEAQIADQIAYAREEIKKIVYTVDNNRYVYQEVDTQIPMHIHQEALKALAGVGFDLYEGLFYAPGNGPDARAMGDLLRQRSQQSRLHIQIIAERFIFPWALLYDRCPLDINAVDPEGFWGFKHIVEHTPQFSVGTPTNFVPEITVDDTLAFGFVLNTTIDAELANKGFDTQVVQPQRDFLRTLPGVAVSEYPNSTDLYSLLKNPDTPEQVLYFYCHAESSLPGVPGGVDCSKVYLSDAAVNLRDLKRNAPQSGPPLKSAPLVFLNACESAELSPYLYDGLVPYLINRGIRGVLGTEVDTPALFAAEFAQTLLERFVAGDAPLGEVLLELRRHYLFDKNNVMGLVYALHSSGDVVVRRTNGRGNTNEA
;
A
#
# COMPACT_ATOMS: atom_id res chain seq x y z
N MET A 1 4.69 -23.97 -36.50
CA MET A 1 3.25 -23.84 -36.21
C MET A 1 2.77 -22.50 -36.74
N PRO A 2 1.62 -22.44 -37.42
CA PRO A 2 1.01 -21.16 -37.85
C PRO A 2 0.66 -20.29 -36.64
N ILE A 3 0.30 -19.02 -36.88
CA ILE A 3 -0.12 -18.10 -35.82
C ILE A 3 -1.40 -18.65 -35.17
N PRO A 4 -1.39 -18.96 -33.86
CA PRO A 4 -2.57 -19.46 -33.16
C PRO A 4 -3.71 -18.43 -33.21
N THR A 5 -4.96 -18.91 -33.26
CA THR A 5 -6.11 -18.01 -33.43
C THR A 5 -6.34 -17.11 -32.22
N GLU A 6 -6.01 -17.62 -31.03
CA GLU A 6 -6.01 -16.91 -29.75
C GLU A 6 -4.99 -15.77 -29.67
N ASP A 7 -3.93 -15.81 -30.49
CA ASP A 7 -2.90 -14.77 -30.55
C ASP A 7 -3.30 -13.62 -31.50
N ILE A 8 -4.42 -13.75 -32.23
CA ILE A 8 -4.90 -12.77 -33.22
C ILE A 8 -6.00 -11.90 -32.59
N ARG A 9 -5.74 -10.60 -32.47
CA ARG A 9 -6.72 -9.62 -32.01
C ARG A 9 -7.75 -9.35 -33.11
N ARG A 10 -9.03 -9.55 -32.79
CA ARG A 10 -10.16 -9.39 -33.73
C ARG A 10 -11.04 -8.15 -33.48
N ASN A 11 -10.73 -7.37 -32.44
CA ASN A 11 -11.42 -6.10 -32.19
C ASN A 11 -10.79 -4.97 -33.01
N PHE A 12 -11.18 -4.87 -34.28
CA PHE A 12 -10.72 -3.82 -35.19
C PHE A 12 -11.84 -3.32 -36.10
N VAL A 13 -11.67 -2.12 -36.65
CA VAL A 13 -12.48 -1.58 -37.75
C VAL A 13 -11.59 -1.25 -38.94
N ILE A 14 -12.16 -1.32 -40.15
CA ILE A 14 -11.47 -0.94 -41.38
C ILE A 14 -11.95 0.45 -41.81
N ALA A 15 -11.01 1.37 -42.03
CA ALA A 15 -11.28 2.73 -42.48
C ALA A 15 -10.56 3.04 -43.80
N GLN A 16 -11.02 4.06 -44.53
CA GLN A 16 -10.34 4.61 -45.71
C GLN A 16 -9.69 5.96 -45.39
N MET A 17 -8.66 6.33 -46.15
CA MET A 17 -7.88 7.54 -45.93
C MET A 17 -8.68 8.85 -46.11
N ASP A 18 -9.75 8.82 -46.89
CA ASP A 18 -10.65 9.94 -47.14
C ASP A 18 -11.80 10.04 -46.12
N GLU A 19 -11.96 9.04 -45.24
CA GLU A 19 -12.96 9.10 -44.18
C GLU A 19 -12.56 10.09 -43.08
N THR A 20 -13.56 10.79 -42.56
CA THR A 20 -13.40 11.68 -41.41
C THR A 20 -13.28 10.89 -40.11
N VAL A 21 -12.57 11.46 -39.13
CA VAL A 21 -12.46 10.90 -37.78
C VAL A 21 -13.84 10.61 -37.18
N GLY A 22 -14.83 11.49 -37.40
CA GLY A 22 -16.20 11.29 -36.95
C GLY A 22 -16.92 10.09 -37.60
N GLN A 23 -16.67 9.83 -38.88
CA GLN A 23 -17.22 8.65 -39.57
C GLN A 23 -16.63 7.34 -39.06
N VAL A 24 -15.33 7.32 -38.73
CA VAL A 24 -14.70 6.16 -38.11
C VAL A 24 -15.19 5.98 -36.67
N LEU A 25 -15.26 7.06 -35.90
CA LEU A 25 -15.76 7.08 -34.52
C LEU A 25 -17.18 6.49 -34.40
N ALA A 26 -18.08 6.84 -35.32
CA ALA A 26 -19.46 6.35 -35.34
C ALA A 26 -19.59 4.84 -35.56
N ARG A 27 -18.53 4.18 -36.07
CA ARG A 27 -18.50 2.73 -36.30
C ARG A 27 -17.83 1.96 -35.17
N LEU A 28 -17.27 2.65 -34.19
CA LEU A 28 -16.68 2.01 -33.01
C LEU A 28 -17.76 1.60 -32.01
N PRO A 29 -17.49 0.60 -31.15
CA PRO A 29 -18.42 0.20 -30.10
C PRO A 29 -18.77 1.36 -29.16
N ASN A 30 -20.04 1.55 -28.80
CA ASN A 30 -20.45 2.52 -27.78
C ASN A 30 -20.27 1.96 -26.34
N THR A 31 -19.09 1.40 -26.06
CA THR A 31 -18.72 0.74 -24.80
C THR A 31 -17.33 1.19 -24.36
N SER A 32 -16.94 0.87 -23.12
CA SER A 32 -15.57 1.08 -22.61
C SER A 32 -14.48 0.56 -23.58
N SER A 33 -14.73 -0.56 -24.26
CA SER A 33 -13.80 -1.14 -25.24
C SER A 33 -13.54 -0.28 -26.50
N ARG A 34 -14.31 0.79 -26.75
CA ARG A 34 -14.15 1.71 -27.91
C ARG A 34 -12.72 2.18 -28.08
N ARG A 35 -12.10 2.62 -27.00
CA ARG A 35 -10.76 3.22 -26.96
C ARG A 35 -9.66 2.20 -27.26
N LEU A 36 -9.95 0.93 -27.03
CA LEU A 36 -9.07 -0.20 -27.30
C LEU A 36 -9.42 -0.90 -28.63
N THR A 37 -10.30 -0.35 -29.46
CA THR A 37 -10.54 -0.90 -30.80
C THR A 37 -9.45 -0.40 -31.75
N SER A 38 -8.83 -1.31 -32.49
CA SER A 38 -7.80 -0.96 -33.47
C SER A 38 -8.44 -0.45 -34.78
N VAL A 39 -7.74 0.40 -35.52
CA VAL A 39 -8.17 0.86 -36.85
C VAL A 39 -7.13 0.44 -37.87
N ILE A 40 -7.58 -0.26 -38.91
CA ILE A 40 -6.74 -0.71 -40.02
C ILE A 40 -7.12 0.08 -41.27
N ILE A 41 -6.13 0.69 -41.91
CA ILE A 41 -6.32 1.52 -43.11
C ILE A 41 -5.51 0.91 -44.26
N PRO A 42 -6.14 0.11 -45.14
CA PRO A 42 -5.49 -0.45 -46.32
C PRO A 42 -4.99 0.65 -47.27
N GLN A 43 -3.80 0.46 -47.83
CA GLN A 43 -3.19 1.38 -48.80
C GLN A 43 -3.24 0.78 -50.22
N PRO A 44 -3.26 1.61 -51.28
CA PRO A 44 -3.29 1.14 -52.67
C PRO A 44 -2.08 0.28 -53.08
N ASP A 45 -0.96 0.41 -52.37
CA ASP A 45 0.28 -0.35 -52.60
C ASP A 45 0.32 -1.70 -51.87
N GLY A 46 -0.78 -2.10 -51.21
CA GLY A 46 -0.91 -3.38 -50.50
C GLY A 46 -0.38 -3.35 -49.06
N ARG A 47 0.02 -2.18 -48.53
CA ARG A 47 0.39 -1.98 -47.13
C ARG A 47 -0.82 -1.54 -46.29
N TYR A 48 -0.63 -1.46 -44.97
CA TYR A 48 -1.66 -1.13 -44.00
C TYR A 48 -1.12 -0.14 -42.97
N ILE A 49 -1.84 0.95 -42.71
CA ILE A 49 -1.60 1.76 -41.52
C ILE A 49 -2.40 1.15 -40.37
N ILE A 50 -1.72 0.92 -39.25
CA ILE A 50 -2.27 0.24 -38.08
C ILE A 50 -2.24 1.21 -36.90
N ILE A 51 -3.43 1.68 -36.52
CA ILE A 51 -3.66 2.37 -35.26
C ILE A 51 -4.01 1.28 -34.24
N GLN A 52 -3.17 1.07 -33.24
CA GLN A 52 -3.32 -0.08 -32.35
C GLN A 52 -4.55 0.03 -31.46
N ALA A 53 -4.94 1.26 -31.13
CA ALA A 53 -6.07 1.59 -30.28
C ALA A 53 -6.59 2.99 -30.63
N TRP A 54 -7.91 3.17 -30.65
CA TRP A 54 -8.56 4.45 -30.95
C TRP A 54 -8.07 5.62 -30.08
N ILE A 55 -7.56 5.34 -28.87
CA ILE A 55 -6.94 6.35 -28.00
C ILE A 55 -5.79 7.12 -28.67
N GLU A 56 -5.09 6.55 -29.65
CA GLU A 56 -4.04 7.26 -30.40
C GLU A 56 -4.63 8.40 -31.24
N ILE A 57 -5.83 8.21 -31.81
CA ILE A 57 -6.56 9.27 -32.52
C ILE A 57 -7.07 10.31 -31.54
N GLU A 58 -7.52 9.90 -30.34
CA GLU A 58 -7.87 10.82 -29.25
C GLU A 58 -6.64 11.62 -28.75
N GLN A 59 -5.42 11.06 -28.79
CA GLN A 59 -4.19 11.80 -28.49
C GLN A 59 -3.87 12.84 -29.57
N ILE A 60 -3.95 12.46 -30.86
CA ILE A 60 -3.79 13.39 -31.99
C ILE A 60 -4.81 14.52 -31.90
N ALA A 61 -6.05 14.23 -31.50
CA ALA A 61 -7.09 15.23 -31.29
C ALA A 61 -6.69 16.25 -30.21
N ARG A 62 -6.17 15.78 -29.07
CA ARG A 62 -5.71 16.64 -27.98
C ARG A 62 -4.55 17.54 -28.38
N ASP A 63 -3.59 16.99 -29.10
CA ASP A 63 -2.43 17.73 -29.59
C ASP A 63 -2.84 18.82 -30.62
N ASN A 64 -4.02 18.69 -31.23
CA ASN A 64 -4.57 19.62 -32.23
C ASN A 64 -5.77 20.46 -31.74
N GLY A 65 -5.98 20.58 -30.43
CA GLY A 65 -7.00 21.49 -29.87
C GLY A 65 -8.41 20.90 -29.72
N GLY A 66 -8.55 19.58 -29.71
CA GLY A 66 -9.69 18.86 -29.15
C GLY A 66 -10.64 18.22 -30.17
N ASP A 67 -11.26 19.00 -31.06
CA ASP A 67 -12.25 18.45 -31.99
C ASP A 67 -11.72 18.36 -33.43
N ILE A 68 -11.29 17.15 -33.80
CA ILE A 68 -10.85 16.81 -35.16
C ILE A 68 -11.87 15.97 -35.94
N ARG A 69 -13.12 15.85 -35.47
CA ARG A 69 -14.11 14.91 -36.05
C ARG A 69 -14.42 15.17 -37.51
N SER A 70 -14.30 16.41 -37.99
CA SER A 70 -14.49 16.79 -39.39
C SER A 70 -13.26 16.59 -40.28
N LEU A 71 -12.09 16.27 -39.70
CA LEU A 71 -10.86 16.09 -40.46
C LEU A 71 -10.79 14.67 -41.05
N PRO A 72 -10.44 14.53 -42.35
CA PRO A 72 -10.15 13.23 -42.93
C PRO A 72 -8.84 12.64 -42.36
N LEU A 73 -8.73 11.31 -42.32
CA LEU A 73 -7.56 10.64 -41.76
C LEU A 73 -6.25 11.03 -42.48
N ASN A 74 -6.30 11.27 -43.79
CA ASN A 74 -5.13 11.65 -44.59
C ASN A 74 -4.49 13.01 -44.25
N VAL A 75 -5.18 13.89 -43.51
CA VAL A 75 -4.60 15.17 -43.06
C VAL A 75 -4.10 15.13 -41.62
N LEU A 76 -4.27 14.01 -40.92
CA LEU A 76 -3.78 13.86 -39.55
C LEU A 76 -2.26 13.67 -39.53
N SER A 77 -1.55 14.63 -38.92
CA SER A 77 -0.14 14.46 -38.58
C SER A 77 0.00 13.51 -37.39
N GLY A 78 0.91 12.53 -37.49
CA GLY A 78 1.20 11.57 -36.41
C GLY A 78 0.60 10.18 -36.61
N LEU A 79 -0.01 9.90 -37.76
CA LEU A 79 -0.36 8.52 -38.12
C LEU A 79 0.90 7.66 -38.31
N PRO A 80 0.86 6.37 -37.91
CA PRO A 80 1.99 5.47 -38.09
C PRO A 80 2.34 5.18 -39.55
N GLU A 81 3.60 4.82 -39.80
CA GLU A 81 4.05 4.40 -41.13
C GLU A 81 3.36 3.09 -41.59
N PRO A 82 3.00 2.95 -42.89
CA PRO A 82 2.36 1.73 -43.39
C PRO A 82 3.26 0.49 -43.31
N SER A 83 2.73 -0.62 -42.80
CA SER A 83 3.38 -1.92 -42.70
C SER A 83 2.76 -2.97 -43.62
N ILE A 84 3.48 -4.06 -43.88
CA ILE A 84 3.01 -5.17 -44.71
C ILE A 84 2.24 -6.18 -43.84
N GLY A 85 1.18 -6.78 -44.40
CA GLY A 85 0.46 -7.87 -43.74
C GLY A 85 1.16 -9.22 -43.92
N ILE A 86 0.98 -10.12 -42.95
CA ILE A 86 1.51 -11.50 -42.98
C ILE A 86 0.38 -12.51 -43.15
N ASP A 87 0.66 -13.62 -43.81
CA ASP A 87 -0.32 -14.70 -43.96
C ASP A 87 -0.47 -15.47 -42.63
N GLN A 88 -1.68 -15.89 -42.28
CA GLN A 88 -1.94 -16.65 -41.05
C GLN A 88 -1.14 -17.97 -41.01
N SER A 89 -0.81 -18.53 -42.18
CA SER A 89 0.02 -19.74 -42.31
C SER A 89 1.50 -19.52 -41.97
N THR A 90 1.96 -18.27 -41.84
CA THR A 90 3.35 -17.94 -41.45
C THR A 90 3.70 -18.54 -40.09
N GLY A 91 4.93 -19.05 -39.96
CA GLY A 91 5.39 -19.70 -38.73
C GLY A 91 5.43 -18.71 -37.55
N LYS A 92 5.00 -19.13 -36.36
CA LYS A 92 4.93 -18.29 -35.14
C LYS A 92 6.23 -17.55 -34.80
N GLN A 93 7.39 -18.16 -35.03
CA GLN A 93 8.69 -17.52 -34.79
C GLN A 93 8.98 -16.42 -35.82
N GLU A 94 8.79 -16.74 -37.09
CA GLU A 94 8.95 -15.80 -38.20
C GLU A 94 7.98 -14.61 -38.08
N ALA A 95 6.72 -14.86 -37.69
CA ALA A 95 5.73 -13.83 -37.42
C ALA A 95 6.14 -12.90 -36.26
N ARG A 96 6.81 -13.41 -35.22
CA ARG A 96 7.34 -12.60 -34.10
C ARG A 96 8.51 -11.74 -34.55
N GLU A 97 9.48 -12.33 -35.23
CA GLU A 97 10.64 -11.61 -35.76
C GLU A 97 10.20 -10.51 -36.73
N PHE A 98 9.24 -10.80 -37.60
CA PHE A 98 8.69 -9.83 -38.54
C PHE A 98 7.89 -8.71 -37.86
N ARG A 99 7.07 -9.05 -36.85
CA ARG A 99 6.36 -8.08 -36.01
C ARG A 99 7.35 -7.15 -35.31
N ASP A 100 8.39 -7.69 -34.69
CA ASP A 100 9.35 -6.91 -33.89
C ASP A 100 10.20 -5.95 -34.72
N GLN A 101 10.30 -6.19 -36.04
CA GLN A 101 10.91 -5.28 -37.01
C GLN A 101 9.99 -4.15 -37.47
N GLN A 102 8.68 -4.20 -37.18
CA GLN A 102 7.75 -3.13 -37.55
C GLN A 102 7.82 -1.96 -36.54
N PRO A 103 7.64 -0.70 -36.99
CA PRO A 103 7.68 0.49 -36.12
C PRO A 103 6.74 0.39 -34.91
N ASN A 104 5.55 -0.18 -35.11
CA ASN A 104 4.52 -0.33 -34.09
C ASN A 104 4.53 -1.69 -33.39
N LYS A 105 5.48 -2.58 -33.71
CA LYS A 105 5.48 -3.97 -33.22
C LYS A 105 4.13 -4.68 -33.40
N CYS A 106 3.42 -4.36 -34.49
CA CYS A 106 2.10 -4.87 -34.82
C CYS A 106 1.99 -5.05 -36.35
N VAL A 107 1.33 -6.13 -36.77
CA VAL A 107 1.14 -6.50 -38.18
C VAL A 107 -0.29 -6.97 -38.42
N VAL A 108 -0.78 -6.73 -39.64
CA VAL A 108 -2.04 -7.28 -40.13
C VAL A 108 -1.86 -8.76 -40.46
N VAL A 109 -2.77 -9.60 -39.97
CA VAL A 109 -2.83 -11.01 -40.32
C VAL A 109 -3.87 -11.19 -41.44
N LEU A 110 -3.47 -11.88 -42.50
CA LEU A 110 -4.26 -12.14 -43.69
C LEU A 110 -4.56 -13.63 -43.84
N ASP A 111 -5.76 -13.97 -44.28
CA ASP A 111 -6.12 -15.29 -44.80
C ASP A 111 -6.68 -15.12 -46.21
N GLN A 112 -6.00 -15.69 -47.21
CA GLN A 112 -6.37 -15.56 -48.63
C GLN A 112 -6.67 -14.10 -49.05
N SER A 113 -5.78 -13.18 -48.65
CA SER A 113 -5.88 -11.73 -48.89
C SER A 113 -7.01 -11.01 -48.14
N SER A 114 -7.74 -11.69 -47.25
CA SER A 114 -8.73 -11.08 -46.35
C SER A 114 -8.11 -10.79 -44.98
N ILE A 115 -8.43 -9.64 -44.40
CA ILE A 115 -7.94 -9.25 -43.06
C ILE A 115 -8.67 -10.06 -41.99
N VAL A 116 -7.93 -10.85 -41.21
CA VAL A 116 -8.48 -11.68 -40.12
C VAL A 116 -8.19 -11.13 -38.72
N GLY A 117 -7.24 -10.20 -38.59
CA GLY A 117 -6.97 -9.48 -37.35
C GLY A 117 -5.55 -8.92 -37.26
N LEU A 118 -5.11 -8.63 -36.04
CA LEU A 118 -3.81 -8.05 -35.75
C LEU A 118 -2.98 -8.98 -34.84
N TYR A 119 -1.69 -9.08 -35.15
CA TYR A 119 -0.70 -9.75 -34.30
C TYR A 119 0.31 -8.71 -33.83
N GLY A 120 0.39 -8.44 -32.52
CA GLY A 120 1.14 -7.29 -32.03
C GLY A 120 1.44 -7.30 -30.54
N ILE A 121 2.32 -6.39 -30.11
CA ILE A 121 2.50 -5.98 -28.72
C ILE A 121 1.71 -4.69 -28.52
N TYR A 122 0.77 -4.68 -27.60
CA TYR A 122 -0.14 -3.55 -27.39
C TYR A 122 0.30 -2.76 -26.16
N THR A 123 0.46 -1.45 -26.32
CA THR A 123 1.03 -0.57 -25.29
C THR A 123 -0.01 0.16 -24.44
N TRP A 124 -1.30 0.03 -24.77
CA TRP A 124 -2.39 0.74 -24.09
C TRP A 124 -3.19 -0.21 -23.21
N SER A 125 -3.30 0.12 -21.92
CA SER A 125 -4.23 -0.50 -20.99
C SER A 125 -5.43 0.43 -20.74
N TYR A 126 -6.54 -0.13 -20.23
CA TYR A 126 -7.73 0.66 -19.93
C TYR A 126 -7.50 1.71 -18.83
N ASN A 127 -6.47 1.54 -18.00
CA ASN A 127 -6.16 2.39 -16.85
C ASN A 127 -5.31 3.62 -17.20
N ASP A 128 -4.79 3.71 -18.43
CA ASP A 128 -3.90 4.80 -18.89
C ASP A 128 -4.66 5.85 -19.72
N LEU A 129 -6.00 5.83 -19.73
CA LEU A 129 -6.81 6.54 -20.71
C LEU A 129 -7.23 7.95 -20.20
N PRO A 130 -6.74 9.05 -20.79
CA PRO A 130 -7.18 10.43 -20.50
C PRO A 130 -8.65 10.69 -20.89
N GLY A 131 -9.18 11.86 -20.52
CA GLY A 131 -10.56 12.28 -20.82
C GLY A 131 -10.89 12.27 -22.32
N ASP A 132 -12.14 11.95 -22.69
CA ASP A 132 -12.59 11.79 -24.09
C ASP A 132 -12.61 13.15 -24.80
N PRO A 133 -11.69 13.42 -25.74
CA PRO A 133 -11.68 14.69 -26.46
C PRO A 133 -12.88 14.84 -27.41
N PHE A 134 -13.54 13.74 -27.75
CA PHE A 134 -14.75 13.73 -28.59
C PHE A 134 -16.04 13.69 -27.75
N GLY A 135 -15.91 13.69 -26.41
CA GLY A 135 -17.02 13.86 -25.49
C GLY A 135 -17.77 15.15 -25.81
N VAL A 136 -19.09 15.14 -25.63
CA VAL A 136 -19.90 16.34 -25.84
C VAL A 136 -19.42 17.40 -24.84
N PRO A 137 -19.03 18.62 -25.28
CA PRO A 137 -18.73 19.70 -24.35
C PRO A 137 -19.99 19.97 -23.54
N ALA A 138 -19.87 20.05 -22.22
CA ALA A 138 -20.93 20.52 -21.33
C ALA A 138 -21.30 21.95 -21.75
N THR A 139 -22.25 22.06 -22.67
CA THR A 139 -22.81 23.33 -23.11
C THR A 139 -23.79 23.73 -22.02
N GLY A 140 -23.32 24.62 -21.15
CA GLY A 140 -24.12 25.32 -20.18
C GLY A 140 -25.31 25.98 -20.87
N THR A 141 -26.47 25.36 -20.73
CA THR A 141 -27.74 26.05 -20.83
C THR A 141 -28.54 25.62 -19.61
N LEU A 142 -28.62 26.53 -18.64
CA LEU A 142 -29.51 26.46 -17.49
C LEU A 142 -30.96 26.33 -18.02
N GLY A 143 -31.44 25.10 -18.15
CA GLY A 143 -32.85 24.76 -18.15
C GLY A 143 -33.17 24.08 -16.80
N PRO A 144 -34.29 24.40 -16.14
CA PRO A 144 -34.63 23.79 -14.86
C PRO A 144 -35.13 22.37 -15.12
N GLY A 145 -34.19 21.43 -15.14
CA GLY A 145 -34.44 19.99 -15.20
C GLY A 145 -33.26 19.31 -14.56
N GLY A 146 -33.26 19.24 -13.23
CA GLY A 146 -32.26 18.51 -12.49
C GLY A 146 -32.38 17.02 -12.78
N GLU A 147 -31.45 16.47 -13.54
CA GLU A 147 -30.95 15.13 -13.25
C GLU A 147 -29.84 15.32 -12.23
N GLU A 148 -30.24 15.22 -10.96
CA GLU A 148 -29.31 14.97 -9.87
C GLU A 148 -28.50 13.72 -10.23
N ALA A 149 -27.17 13.85 -10.29
CA ALA A 149 -26.30 12.70 -10.11
C ALA A 149 -26.79 11.99 -8.85
N SER A 150 -27.28 10.75 -9.00
CA SER A 150 -28.00 10.08 -7.92
C SER A 150 -27.10 9.99 -6.70
N ALA A 151 -27.41 10.77 -5.67
CA ALA A 151 -26.79 10.60 -4.36
C ALA A 151 -26.96 9.12 -3.95
N PRO A 152 -25.95 8.49 -3.32
CA PRO A 152 -26.14 7.13 -2.82
C PRO A 152 -27.38 7.12 -1.91
N PRO A 153 -28.27 6.12 -2.03
CA PRO A 153 -29.45 6.05 -1.19
C PRO A 153 -29.02 6.09 0.29
N PRO A 154 -29.78 6.76 1.18
CA PRO A 154 -29.43 6.91 2.60
C PRO A 154 -29.21 5.58 3.35
N ASP A 155 -29.73 4.47 2.81
CA ASP A 155 -29.66 3.11 3.34
C ASP A 155 -29.02 2.14 2.32
N ASP A 156 -27.80 2.42 1.86
CA ASP A 156 -27.05 1.44 1.08
C ASP A 156 -26.54 0.30 1.99
N ASN A 157 -27.27 -0.80 1.98
CA ASN A 157 -27.00 -1.99 2.80
C ASN A 157 -26.10 -3.03 2.09
N ARG A 158 -25.51 -2.69 0.92
CA ARG A 158 -24.70 -3.64 0.16
C ARG A 158 -23.44 -4.03 0.92
N VAL A 159 -23.07 -5.28 0.77
CA VAL A 159 -21.84 -5.89 1.32
C VAL A 159 -21.13 -6.66 0.23
N ILE A 160 -19.82 -6.89 0.39
CA ILE A 160 -19.13 -7.91 -0.41
C ILE A 160 -19.48 -9.26 0.21
N ASN A 161 -20.22 -10.09 -0.50
CA ASN A 161 -20.53 -11.45 -0.06
C ASN A 161 -19.50 -12.41 -0.63
N THR A 162 -19.07 -13.37 0.20
CA THR A 162 -18.25 -14.50 -0.20
C THR A 162 -18.97 -15.80 0.14
N TRP A 163 -19.17 -16.71 -0.82
CA TRP A 163 -19.84 -17.99 -0.56
C TRP A 163 -19.36 -19.11 -1.49
N LEU A 164 -19.57 -20.36 -1.08
CA LEU A 164 -19.38 -21.53 -1.94
C LEU A 164 -20.70 -21.90 -2.63
N ALA A 165 -20.65 -22.14 -3.94
CA ALA A 165 -21.82 -22.56 -4.71
C ALA A 165 -22.29 -23.95 -4.27
N ASP A 166 -23.60 -24.07 -4.05
CA ASP A 166 -24.30 -25.33 -3.77
C ASP A 166 -23.68 -26.18 -2.63
N HIS A 167 -22.93 -25.55 -1.71
CA HIS A 167 -22.21 -26.23 -0.63
C HIS A 167 -22.65 -25.76 0.76
N PRO A 168 -23.27 -26.62 1.59
CA PRO A 168 -23.69 -26.24 2.94
C PRO A 168 -22.51 -25.93 3.87
N LYS A 169 -22.58 -24.82 4.62
CA LYS A 169 -21.54 -24.39 5.59
C LYS A 169 -21.19 -25.44 6.67
N ALA A 170 -22.10 -26.37 6.95
CA ALA A 170 -21.91 -27.42 7.95
C ALA A 170 -21.18 -28.66 7.40
N GLN A 171 -20.97 -28.74 6.08
CA GLN A 171 -20.35 -29.89 5.44
C GLN A 171 -18.89 -29.59 5.08
N PRO A 172 -17.95 -30.51 5.37
CA PRO A 172 -16.57 -30.38 4.92
C PRO A 172 -16.48 -30.58 3.40
N LEU A 173 -15.42 -30.06 2.81
CA LEU A 173 -15.09 -30.25 1.41
C LEU A 173 -14.50 -31.65 1.20
N VAL A 174 -14.63 -32.16 -0.01
CA VAL A 174 -14.08 -33.45 -0.43
C VAL A 174 -12.77 -33.20 -1.15
N MET A 175 -11.77 -33.99 -0.77
CA MET A 175 -10.42 -33.90 -1.30
C MET A 175 -10.39 -34.06 -2.83
N GLN A 176 -9.58 -33.24 -3.52
CA GLN A 176 -9.45 -33.23 -4.99
C GLN A 176 -10.73 -32.92 -5.79
N GLN A 177 -11.84 -32.59 -5.15
CA GLN A 177 -13.07 -32.17 -5.82
C GLN A 177 -13.05 -30.66 -6.08
N PRO A 178 -13.42 -30.18 -7.29
CA PRO A 178 -13.53 -28.75 -7.55
C PRO A 178 -14.78 -28.15 -6.89
N TYR A 179 -14.62 -26.95 -6.35
CA TYR A 179 -15.67 -26.12 -5.78
C TYR A 179 -15.62 -24.71 -6.38
N GLU A 180 -16.77 -24.05 -6.45
CA GLU A 180 -16.88 -22.69 -6.97
C GLU A 180 -17.03 -21.69 -5.82
N LEU A 181 -16.02 -20.85 -5.63
CA LEU A 181 -16.01 -19.77 -4.65
C LEU A 181 -16.40 -18.46 -5.34
N PHE A 182 -17.52 -17.88 -4.92
CA PHE A 182 -18.09 -16.68 -5.51
C PHE A 182 -17.90 -15.45 -4.64
N PHE A 183 -17.74 -14.31 -5.32
CA PHE A 183 -17.80 -12.99 -4.70
C PHE A 183 -18.71 -12.05 -5.49
N ASN A 184 -19.48 -11.23 -4.78
CA ASN A 184 -20.26 -10.15 -5.39
C ASN A 184 -20.48 -8.99 -4.42
N VAL A 185 -21.02 -7.87 -4.94
CA VAL A 185 -21.52 -6.77 -4.14
C VAL A 185 -23.04 -6.71 -4.26
N ASP A 186 -23.74 -7.06 -3.18
CA ASP A 186 -25.21 -7.09 -3.12
C ASP A 186 -25.68 -7.01 -1.66
N ALA A 187 -27.00 -7.07 -1.43
CA ALA A 187 -27.53 -7.21 -0.07
C ALA A 187 -26.93 -8.42 0.67
N PRO A 188 -26.82 -8.39 2.02
CA PRO A 188 -26.24 -9.49 2.79
C PRO A 188 -26.98 -10.81 2.53
N ARG A 189 -26.22 -11.88 2.33
CA ARG A 189 -26.78 -13.22 2.12
C ARG A 189 -26.67 -14.09 3.38
N ASP A 190 -27.70 -14.87 3.67
CA ASP A 190 -27.71 -15.82 4.79
C ASP A 190 -26.66 -16.95 4.62
N ASP A 191 -26.39 -17.33 3.37
CA ASP A 191 -25.42 -18.35 2.99
C ASP A 191 -23.98 -17.82 2.82
N ALA A 192 -23.74 -16.51 3.01
CA ALA A 192 -22.39 -15.95 2.91
C ALA A 192 -21.47 -16.47 4.01
N ILE A 193 -20.30 -16.99 3.64
CA ILE A 193 -19.24 -17.41 4.56
C ILE A 193 -18.69 -16.20 5.30
N VAL A 194 -18.45 -15.12 4.55
CA VAL A 194 -18.05 -13.81 5.08
C VAL A 194 -18.85 -12.74 4.36
N THR A 195 -19.25 -11.72 5.09
CA THR A 195 -19.79 -10.47 4.56
C THR A 195 -18.86 -9.33 4.96
N VAL A 196 -18.50 -8.48 4.00
CA VAL A 196 -17.68 -7.28 4.25
C VAL A 196 -18.56 -6.05 4.06
N PRO A 197 -18.84 -5.28 5.13
CA PRO A 197 -19.61 -4.05 5.05
C PRO A 197 -18.80 -2.89 4.45
N GLY A 198 -19.46 -1.74 4.20
CA GLY A 198 -18.79 -0.49 3.79
C GLY A 198 -18.84 -0.17 2.30
N VAL A 199 -19.62 -0.91 1.50
CA VAL A 199 -19.82 -0.62 0.06
C VAL A 199 -20.45 0.76 -0.15
N ALA A 200 -21.35 1.19 0.73
CA ALA A 200 -21.97 2.51 0.70
C ALA A 200 -20.95 3.65 0.64
N ASP A 201 -19.81 3.47 1.31
CA ASP A 201 -18.75 4.45 1.32
C ASP A 201 -17.85 4.33 0.09
N LEU A 202 -17.70 3.13 -0.49
CA LEU A 202 -17.02 2.88 -1.77
C LEU A 202 -17.61 3.75 -2.90
N VAL A 203 -18.94 3.90 -2.91
CA VAL A 203 -19.65 4.58 -3.99
C VAL A 203 -19.90 6.06 -3.72
N ARG A 204 -19.89 6.48 -2.46
CA ARG A 204 -20.18 7.86 -2.04
C ARG A 204 -19.06 8.82 -2.46
N ASP A 205 -17.82 8.38 -2.35
CA ASP A 205 -16.63 9.21 -2.58
C ASP A 205 -16.12 9.15 -4.04
N LEU A 206 -16.90 8.56 -4.96
CA LEU A 206 -16.64 8.66 -6.39
C LEU A 206 -16.89 10.10 -6.89
N HIS A 207 -16.07 10.60 -7.80
CA HIS A 207 -16.32 11.89 -8.46
C HIS A 207 -17.69 11.89 -9.14
N ALA A 208 -18.34 13.05 -9.25
CA ALA A 208 -19.73 13.15 -9.74
C ALA A 208 -19.95 12.56 -11.14
N ASP A 209 -18.89 12.45 -11.95
CA ASP A 209 -18.83 11.86 -13.28
C ASP A 209 -18.48 10.35 -13.30
N GLN A 210 -18.04 9.78 -12.16
CA GLN A 210 -17.76 8.36 -12.02
C GLN A 210 -19.02 7.60 -11.54
N GLU A 211 -19.54 6.73 -12.42
CA GLU A 211 -20.72 5.90 -12.16
C GLU A 211 -20.40 4.52 -11.55
N THR A 212 -19.18 4.03 -11.73
CA THR A 212 -18.74 2.70 -11.28
C THR A 212 -17.33 2.74 -10.67
N ILE A 213 -17.04 1.77 -9.81
CA ILE A 213 -15.70 1.51 -9.29
C ILE A 213 -15.36 0.04 -9.36
N ASP A 214 -14.16 -0.24 -9.84
CA ASP A 214 -13.65 -1.59 -9.98
C ASP A 214 -12.98 -2.06 -8.68
N VAL A 215 -13.42 -3.22 -8.22
CA VAL A 215 -12.83 -3.96 -7.09
C VAL A 215 -12.16 -5.21 -7.64
N LEU A 216 -10.83 -5.26 -7.55
CA LEU A 216 -10.05 -6.43 -7.91
C LEU A 216 -9.99 -7.39 -6.71
N VAL A 217 -10.31 -8.66 -6.94
CA VAL A 217 -10.19 -9.74 -5.96
C VAL A 217 -9.02 -10.61 -6.35
N VAL A 218 -8.06 -10.82 -5.45
CA VAL A 218 -6.93 -11.73 -5.62
C VAL A 218 -7.01 -12.84 -4.57
N LEU A 219 -7.01 -14.10 -5.01
CA LEU A 219 -7.00 -15.26 -4.11
C LEU A 219 -5.58 -15.77 -3.86
N VAL A 220 -5.30 -16.00 -2.58
CA VAL A 220 -4.01 -16.46 -2.07
C VAL A 220 -4.22 -17.66 -1.17
N THR A 221 -3.64 -18.79 -1.56
CA THR A 221 -3.71 -20.03 -0.78
C THR A 221 -2.56 -20.97 -1.12
N SER A 222 -2.17 -21.80 -0.15
CA SER A 222 -1.28 -22.97 -0.30
C SER A 222 -2.01 -24.29 -0.22
N ASP A 223 -3.29 -24.27 0.14
CA ASP A 223 -4.06 -25.46 0.53
C ASP A 223 -5.05 -25.88 -0.56
N PHE A 224 -5.26 -25.00 -1.53
CA PHE A 224 -6.14 -25.21 -2.67
C PHE A 224 -5.43 -24.83 -3.97
N ALA A 225 -5.59 -25.64 -5.01
CA ALA A 225 -5.28 -25.24 -6.37
C ALA A 225 -6.41 -24.36 -6.91
N ILE A 226 -6.06 -23.20 -7.48
CA ILE A 226 -6.99 -22.35 -8.21
C ILE A 226 -6.90 -22.72 -9.70
N ARG A 227 -8.02 -23.12 -10.31
CA ARG A 227 -8.09 -23.38 -11.75
C ARG A 227 -8.42 -22.07 -12.47
N GLY A 228 -7.57 -21.67 -13.42
CA GLY A 228 -7.71 -20.41 -14.15
C GLY A 228 -7.00 -19.25 -13.46
N ASP A 229 -7.53 -18.04 -13.63
CA ASP A 229 -6.94 -16.84 -13.04
C ASP A 229 -7.23 -16.77 -11.54
N ALA A 230 -6.17 -16.59 -10.75
CA ALA A 230 -6.25 -16.35 -9.31
C ALA A 230 -6.70 -14.92 -8.97
N GLN A 231 -7.10 -14.14 -9.96
CA GLN A 231 -7.62 -12.79 -9.77
C GLN A 231 -8.74 -12.45 -10.74
N GLN A 232 -9.72 -11.67 -10.29
CA GLN A 232 -10.85 -11.21 -11.10
C GLN A 232 -11.39 -9.87 -10.59
N THR A 233 -11.95 -9.06 -11.47
CA THR A 233 -12.49 -7.74 -11.14
C THR A 233 -14.02 -7.75 -11.10
N MET A 234 -14.60 -7.20 -10.04
CA MET A 234 -16.02 -6.87 -9.97
C MET A 234 -16.20 -5.36 -10.14
N SER A 235 -17.12 -4.95 -11.01
CA SER A 235 -17.46 -3.53 -11.18
C SER A 235 -18.68 -3.20 -10.32
N VAL A 236 -18.55 -2.16 -9.50
CA VAL A 236 -19.52 -1.76 -8.48
C VAL A 236 -20.12 -0.42 -8.86
N PRO A 237 -21.38 -0.38 -9.34
CA PRO A 237 -22.05 0.87 -9.67
C PRO A 237 -22.48 1.67 -8.45
N ARG A 238 -22.66 2.99 -8.61
CA ARG A 238 -22.98 3.91 -7.51
C ARG A 238 -24.27 3.55 -6.77
N ALA A 239 -25.35 3.25 -7.50
CA ALA A 239 -26.70 3.11 -6.94
C ALA A 239 -27.29 1.69 -7.00
N ILE A 240 -26.63 0.71 -7.63
CA ILE A 240 -27.17 -0.64 -7.85
C ILE A 240 -26.13 -1.73 -7.56
N LYS A 241 -26.56 -2.98 -7.35
CA LYS A 241 -25.69 -4.16 -7.15
C LYS A 241 -24.58 -4.27 -8.21
N SER A 242 -23.49 -4.98 -7.91
CA SER A 242 -22.39 -5.16 -8.86
C SER A 242 -22.91 -5.66 -10.21
N SER A 243 -22.34 -5.14 -11.30
CA SER A 243 -22.74 -5.53 -12.65
C SER A 243 -22.33 -6.96 -12.99
N ASN A 244 -21.42 -7.56 -12.21
CA ASN A 244 -20.95 -8.92 -12.35
C ASN A 244 -20.69 -9.60 -10.99
N LYS A 245 -20.64 -10.94 -11.02
CA LYS A 245 -20.14 -11.79 -9.95
C LYS A 245 -18.81 -12.39 -10.40
N VAL A 246 -17.84 -12.51 -9.51
CA VAL A 246 -16.57 -13.18 -9.80
C VAL A 246 -16.59 -14.59 -9.22
N MET A 247 -15.95 -15.53 -9.91
CA MET A 247 -16.02 -16.97 -9.61
C MET A 247 -14.65 -17.60 -9.71
N PHE A 248 -14.17 -18.19 -8.63
CA PHE A 248 -12.92 -18.94 -8.61
C PHE A 248 -13.20 -20.42 -8.43
N THR A 249 -12.62 -21.25 -9.29
CA THR A 249 -12.67 -22.71 -9.12
C THR A 249 -11.50 -23.13 -8.23
N ILE A 250 -11.80 -23.58 -7.02
CA ILE A 250 -10.82 -24.03 -6.02
C ILE A 250 -10.86 -25.56 -5.90
N VAL A 251 -9.70 -26.19 -5.73
CA VAL A 251 -9.57 -27.65 -5.58
C VAL A 251 -8.73 -27.94 -4.34
N PRO A 252 -9.25 -28.64 -3.31
CA PRO A 252 -8.48 -28.96 -2.11
C PRO A 252 -7.28 -29.85 -2.42
N GLU A 253 -6.11 -29.47 -1.92
CA GLU A 253 -4.84 -30.20 -2.11
C GLU A 253 -4.33 -30.90 -0.84
N LYS A 254 -4.96 -30.66 0.31
CA LYS A 254 -4.67 -31.36 1.57
C LYS A 254 -5.94 -31.68 2.37
N GLU A 255 -5.88 -32.74 3.18
CA GLU A 255 -6.92 -33.04 4.18
C GLU A 255 -6.75 -32.16 5.44
N GLY A 256 -7.86 -31.94 6.15
CA GLY A 256 -7.91 -31.10 7.35
C GLY A 256 -8.25 -29.64 7.04
N SER A 257 -7.79 -28.73 7.90
CA SER A 257 -8.09 -27.31 7.79
C SER A 257 -7.26 -26.64 6.70
N GLY A 258 -7.92 -26.06 5.71
CA GLY A 258 -7.30 -25.26 4.65
C GLY A 258 -7.72 -23.79 4.71
N GLU A 259 -6.83 -22.87 4.33
CA GLU A 259 -7.10 -21.43 4.31
C GLU A 259 -7.00 -20.82 2.89
N ILE A 260 -7.92 -19.90 2.59
CA ILE A 260 -7.90 -19.04 1.41
C ILE A 260 -7.99 -17.59 1.85
N ASN A 261 -7.00 -16.78 1.48
CA ASN A 261 -7.01 -15.34 1.68
C ASN A 261 -7.48 -14.64 0.41
N ALA A 262 -8.60 -13.92 0.49
CA ALA A 262 -9.07 -13.02 -0.56
C ALA A 262 -8.64 -11.59 -0.24
N VAL A 263 -7.82 -11.01 -1.10
CA VAL A 263 -7.34 -9.62 -0.98
C VAL A 263 -8.11 -8.77 -1.98
N PHE A 264 -8.76 -7.72 -1.49
CA PHE A 264 -9.58 -6.81 -2.27
C PHE A 264 -8.86 -5.48 -2.47
N PHE A 265 -8.76 -5.08 -3.73
CA PHE A 265 -8.16 -3.83 -4.13
C PHE A 265 -9.18 -2.90 -4.78
N ALA A 266 -9.11 -1.61 -4.46
CA ALA A 266 -9.85 -0.55 -5.13
C ALA A 266 -8.87 0.59 -5.44
N LYS A 267 -8.92 1.15 -6.65
CA LYS A 267 -7.96 2.19 -7.10
C LYS A 267 -6.48 1.81 -6.86
N GLY A 268 -6.13 0.53 -7.01
CA GLY A 268 -4.76 0.05 -6.82
C GLY A 268 -4.29 -0.09 -5.36
N ARG A 269 -5.21 -0.02 -4.39
CA ARG A 269 -4.91 -0.17 -2.97
C ARG A 269 -5.67 -1.31 -2.35
N VAL A 270 -5.01 -2.08 -1.49
CA VAL A 270 -5.70 -3.03 -0.64
C VAL A 270 -6.58 -2.26 0.32
N PHE A 271 -7.89 -2.51 0.25
CA PHE A 271 -8.78 -2.05 1.30
C PHE A 271 -9.10 -3.19 2.25
N GLN A 272 -9.42 -4.39 1.77
CA GLN A 272 -9.83 -5.49 2.65
C GLN A 272 -9.03 -6.76 2.37
N GLN A 273 -8.73 -7.53 3.41
CA GLN A 273 -8.38 -8.93 3.32
C GLN A 273 -9.45 -9.77 4.04
N THR A 274 -9.78 -10.94 3.49
CA THR A 274 -10.68 -11.91 4.11
C THR A 274 -10.02 -13.28 4.12
N THR A 275 -9.87 -13.89 5.29
CA THR A 275 -9.42 -15.27 5.43
C THR A 275 -10.63 -16.19 5.53
N ILE A 276 -10.68 -17.18 4.66
CA ILE A 276 -11.73 -18.20 4.56
C ILE A 276 -11.09 -19.52 4.98
N THR A 277 -11.60 -20.15 6.03
CA THR A 277 -11.12 -21.44 6.51
C THR A 277 -12.13 -22.52 6.14
N LEU A 278 -11.66 -23.55 5.44
CA LEU A 278 -12.46 -24.64 4.90
C LEU A 278 -11.90 -25.97 5.40
N GLN A 279 -12.72 -26.79 6.07
CA GLN A 279 -12.35 -28.15 6.46
C GLN A 279 -12.51 -29.10 5.28
N VAL A 280 -11.52 -29.97 5.06
CA VAL A 280 -11.49 -30.96 3.98
C VAL A 280 -11.41 -32.36 4.60
N GLY A 281 -12.30 -33.26 4.21
CA GLY A 281 -12.35 -34.64 4.73
C GLY A 281 -13.18 -34.76 6.01
N GLU A 282 -12.70 -35.50 7.02
CA GLU A 282 -13.45 -35.71 8.26
C GLU A 282 -13.48 -34.45 9.15
N LEU A 283 -14.68 -34.12 9.63
CA LEU A 283 -14.88 -32.99 10.53
C LEU A 283 -14.49 -33.39 11.96
N GLN A 284 -13.56 -32.64 12.58
CA GLN A 284 -13.24 -32.86 13.99
C GLN A 284 -14.44 -32.52 14.90
N PRO A 285 -14.60 -33.16 16.08
CA PRO A 285 -15.82 -33.07 16.90
C PRO A 285 -16.26 -31.68 17.41
N GLU A 286 -15.47 -30.62 17.19
CA GLU A 286 -15.81 -29.24 17.56
C GLU A 286 -15.48 -28.22 16.45
N ALA A 287 -15.05 -28.68 15.28
CA ALA A 287 -14.65 -27.81 14.17
C ALA A 287 -15.88 -27.39 13.35
N THR A 288 -15.94 -26.11 12.98
CA THR A 288 -16.94 -25.63 12.00
C THR A 288 -16.38 -25.89 10.60
N ALA A 289 -17.19 -26.46 9.70
CA ALA A 289 -16.69 -26.90 8.39
C ALA A 289 -16.26 -25.75 7.50
N VAL A 290 -16.92 -24.59 7.62
CA VAL A 290 -16.62 -23.38 6.86
C VAL A 290 -16.73 -22.18 7.78
N THR A 291 -15.65 -21.42 7.90
CA THR A 291 -15.62 -20.14 8.65
C THR A 291 -14.89 -19.08 7.85
N GLY A 292 -15.06 -17.82 8.23
CA GLY A 292 -14.18 -16.79 7.72
C GLY A 292 -14.14 -15.55 8.60
N ARG A 293 -13.08 -14.77 8.42
CA ARG A 293 -12.78 -13.54 9.15
C ARG A 293 -12.30 -12.48 8.16
N SER A 294 -12.61 -11.22 8.42
CA SER A 294 -12.15 -10.08 7.62
C SER A 294 -11.23 -9.18 8.45
N SER A 295 -10.18 -8.65 7.83
CA SER A 295 -9.22 -7.69 8.40
C SER A 295 -8.80 -6.66 7.35
N GLY A 296 -8.48 -5.41 7.73
CA GLY A 296 -8.03 -4.37 6.78
C GLY A 296 -8.75 -3.01 6.91
N LEU A 297 -8.54 -2.12 5.93
CA LEU A 297 -9.22 -0.82 5.79
C LEU A 297 -10.72 -1.03 5.44
N THR A 298 -11.60 -0.22 6.03
CA THR A 298 -12.95 -0.09 5.46
C THR A 298 -12.87 0.53 4.07
N VAL A 299 -13.72 0.10 3.15
CA VAL A 299 -13.75 0.57 1.76
C VAL A 299 -13.79 2.11 1.65
N ALA A 300 -14.59 2.73 2.52
CA ALA A 300 -14.70 4.16 2.77
C ALA A 300 -13.37 4.89 2.83
N SER A 301 -12.37 4.22 3.39
CA SER A 301 -11.17 4.87 3.85
C SER A 301 -9.99 4.65 2.92
N ALA A 302 -10.01 3.59 2.13
CA ALA A 302 -9.11 3.47 0.99
C ALA A 302 -9.40 4.54 -0.08
N LEU A 303 -10.66 4.97 -0.22
CA LEU A 303 -11.07 5.99 -1.19
C LEU A 303 -10.86 7.44 -0.73
N ARG A 304 -10.86 7.69 0.58
CA ARG A 304 -10.55 9.01 1.16
C ARG A 304 -9.06 9.38 1.13
N GLN A 305 -8.20 8.44 0.74
CA GLN A 305 -6.78 8.70 0.54
C GLN A 305 -6.54 9.23 -0.87
N ASN A 306 -5.72 10.27 -1.02
CA ASN A 306 -5.43 10.90 -2.33
C ASN A 306 -4.83 9.89 -3.31
N GLU A 307 -5.12 9.99 -4.61
CA GLU A 307 -4.43 9.19 -5.63
C GLU A 307 -2.93 9.53 -5.64
N ARG A 308 -2.08 8.51 -5.58
CA ARG A 308 -0.63 8.67 -5.48
C ARG A 308 0.03 8.33 -6.82
N LEU A 309 0.82 9.28 -7.32
CA LEU A 309 1.75 9.00 -8.42
C LEU A 309 2.89 8.11 -7.90
N HIS A 310 3.23 7.06 -8.66
CA HIS A 310 4.34 6.14 -8.35
C HIS A 310 4.18 5.33 -7.04
N GLU A 311 2.96 4.92 -6.71
CA GLU A 311 2.67 4.01 -5.59
C GLU A 311 3.03 2.55 -5.91
N ILE A 312 3.64 1.88 -4.93
CA ILE A 312 3.85 0.44 -4.91
C ILE A 312 3.24 -0.13 -3.63
N ALA A 313 2.22 -0.98 -3.77
CA ALA A 313 1.67 -1.74 -2.65
C ALA A 313 2.29 -3.15 -2.63
N LEU A 314 2.98 -3.49 -1.55
CA LEU A 314 3.55 -4.81 -1.28
C LEU A 314 2.67 -5.54 -0.27
N THR A 315 1.88 -6.50 -0.74
CA THR A 315 1.08 -7.39 0.11
C THR A 315 1.88 -8.66 0.40
N ILE A 316 2.11 -8.95 1.68
CA ILE A 316 2.94 -10.06 2.15
C ILE A 316 2.10 -11.00 3.01
N ILE A 317 2.01 -12.25 2.58
CA ILE A 317 1.15 -13.26 3.18
C ILE A 317 2.00 -14.46 3.57
N LYS A 318 1.90 -14.90 4.83
CA LYS A 318 2.61 -16.07 5.33
C LYS A 318 2.17 -17.33 4.59
N ARG A 319 3.12 -18.20 4.26
CA ARG A 319 2.91 -19.52 3.65
C ARG A 319 3.68 -20.60 4.40
N GLU A 320 3.34 -21.87 4.14
CA GLU A 320 4.20 -22.98 4.54
C GLU A 320 5.56 -22.85 3.84
N GLY A 321 6.64 -22.77 4.62
CA GLY A 321 8.00 -22.62 4.09
C GLY A 321 8.46 -21.20 3.73
N GLY A 322 7.63 -20.17 3.94
CA GLY A 322 8.06 -18.78 3.71
C GLY A 322 6.90 -17.78 3.57
N TYR A 323 6.97 -16.93 2.56
CA TYR A 323 6.00 -15.86 2.32
C TYR A 323 5.67 -15.75 0.84
N GLU A 324 4.44 -15.33 0.55
CA GLU A 324 4.07 -14.82 -0.76
C GLU A 324 4.08 -13.30 -0.72
N VAL A 325 4.65 -12.69 -1.76
CA VAL A 325 4.65 -11.24 -1.96
C VAL A 325 3.94 -10.91 -3.26
N ILE A 326 2.98 -10.01 -3.17
CA ILE A 326 2.25 -9.44 -4.29
C ILE A 326 2.63 -7.96 -4.34
N ALA A 327 3.26 -7.52 -5.43
CA ALA A 327 3.51 -6.10 -5.66
C ALA A 327 2.51 -5.57 -6.69
N GLN A 328 1.87 -4.45 -6.37
CA GLN A 328 0.98 -3.72 -7.25
C GLN A 328 1.50 -2.32 -7.54
N SER A 329 1.68 -1.99 -8.82
CA SER A 329 2.19 -0.69 -9.31
C SER A 329 1.72 -0.47 -10.77
N GLY A 330 0.42 -0.29 -10.98
CA GLY A 330 -0.20 -0.22 -12.33
C GLY A 330 -0.40 -1.57 -13.03
N GLY A 331 0.31 -2.60 -12.58
CA GLY A 331 0.05 -4.03 -12.81
C GLY A 331 0.32 -4.82 -11.52
N PHE A 332 0.21 -6.14 -11.55
CA PHE A 332 0.53 -6.99 -10.40
C PHE A 332 1.63 -7.99 -10.76
N ILE A 333 2.53 -8.24 -9.82
CA ILE A 333 3.51 -9.33 -9.87
C ILE A 333 3.41 -10.11 -8.56
N LYS A 334 3.55 -11.42 -8.65
CA LYS A 334 3.52 -12.33 -7.51
C LYS A 334 4.85 -13.09 -7.45
N ALA A 335 5.38 -13.24 -6.25
CA ALA A 335 6.56 -14.04 -5.98
C ALA A 335 6.41 -14.84 -4.69
N ILE A 336 7.10 -15.98 -4.61
CA ILE A 336 7.25 -16.75 -3.37
C ILE A 336 8.66 -16.51 -2.83
N LEU A 337 8.74 -15.97 -1.62
CA LEU A 337 9.95 -15.82 -0.83
C LEU A 337 10.08 -17.03 0.09
N ASN A 338 11.01 -17.93 -0.22
CA ASN A 338 11.34 -19.09 0.59
C ASN A 338 12.33 -18.70 1.71
N VAL A 339 11.87 -17.80 2.59
CA VAL A 339 12.61 -17.31 3.73
C VAL A 339 11.81 -17.58 5.00
N SER A 340 12.40 -18.30 5.95
CA SER A 340 11.77 -18.64 7.23
C SER A 340 11.72 -17.46 8.20
N GLU A 341 10.82 -17.53 9.19
CA GLU A 341 10.77 -16.56 10.30
C GLU A 341 12.09 -16.44 11.04
N ALA A 342 12.80 -17.56 11.23
CA ALA A 342 14.11 -17.57 11.90
C ALA A 342 15.15 -16.80 11.10
N GLN A 343 15.21 -17.01 9.77
CA GLN A 343 16.13 -16.27 8.91
C GLN A 343 15.82 -14.77 8.89
N ILE A 344 14.55 -14.38 8.88
CA ILE A 344 14.17 -12.96 8.96
C ILE A 344 14.56 -12.38 10.32
N ALA A 345 14.31 -13.10 11.42
CA ALA A 345 14.69 -12.66 12.75
C ALA A 345 16.22 -12.51 12.90
N ASP A 346 17.01 -13.44 12.35
CA ASP A 346 18.47 -13.38 12.35
C ASP A 346 18.98 -12.16 11.56
N GLN A 347 18.40 -11.88 10.39
CA GLN A 347 18.73 -10.70 9.59
C GLN A 347 18.43 -9.39 10.35
N ILE A 348 17.28 -9.32 11.01
CA ILE A 348 16.89 -8.15 11.81
C ILE A 348 17.80 -7.99 13.03
N ALA A 349 18.13 -9.09 13.72
CA ALA A 349 19.05 -9.08 14.85
C ALA A 349 20.45 -8.60 14.44
N TYR A 350 20.94 -9.05 13.29
CA TYR A 350 22.21 -8.57 12.73
C TYR A 350 22.17 -7.06 12.43
N ALA A 351 21.13 -6.58 11.73
CA ALA A 351 20.98 -5.16 11.43
C ALA A 351 20.96 -4.28 12.69
N ARG A 352 20.29 -4.75 13.75
CA ARG A 352 20.26 -4.07 15.07
C ARG A 352 21.64 -3.97 15.70
N GLU A 353 22.39 -5.06 15.72
CA GLU A 353 23.74 -5.06 16.28
C GLU A 353 24.68 -4.12 15.51
N GLU A 354 24.54 -4.01 14.18
CA GLU A 354 25.32 -3.04 13.41
C GLU A 354 24.91 -1.59 13.71
N ILE A 355 23.62 -1.28 13.82
CA ILE A 355 23.18 0.08 14.20
C ILE A 355 23.63 0.42 15.61
N LYS A 356 23.60 -0.54 16.53
CA LYS A 356 24.10 -0.37 17.89
C LYS A 356 25.58 0.03 17.89
N LYS A 357 26.42 -0.60 17.05
CA LYS A 357 27.82 -0.18 16.90
C LYS A 357 27.96 1.28 16.46
N ILE A 358 27.09 1.74 15.55
CA ILE A 358 27.06 3.14 15.11
C ILE A 358 26.73 4.06 16.30
N VAL A 359 25.67 3.76 17.05
CA VAL A 359 25.23 4.53 18.24
C VAL A 359 26.33 4.66 19.31
N TYR A 360 27.14 3.62 19.49
CA TYR A 360 28.24 3.58 20.46
C TYR A 360 29.61 3.95 19.85
N THR A 361 29.64 4.60 18.68
CA THR A 361 30.89 5.05 18.06
C THR A 361 31.59 6.09 18.94
N VAL A 362 32.86 5.83 19.25
CA VAL A 362 33.71 6.72 20.05
C VAL A 362 34.67 7.47 19.13
N ASP A 363 34.67 8.80 19.23
CA ASP A 363 35.70 9.67 18.65
C ASP A 363 36.16 10.65 19.72
N ASN A 364 37.48 10.89 19.82
CA ASN A 364 38.07 11.78 20.83
C ASN A 364 37.55 11.55 22.27
N ASN A 365 37.42 10.28 22.68
CA ASN A 365 36.88 9.81 23.96
C ASN A 365 35.42 10.22 24.25
N ARG A 366 34.61 10.46 23.22
CA ARG A 366 33.19 10.81 23.33
C ARG A 366 32.32 9.91 22.46
N TYR A 367 31.11 9.62 22.91
CA TYR A 367 30.12 8.90 22.13
C TYR A 367 29.41 9.86 21.19
N VAL A 368 29.89 9.97 19.95
CA VAL A 368 29.53 11.04 19.01
C VAL A 368 28.02 11.13 18.75
N TYR A 369 27.33 9.99 18.63
CA TYR A 369 25.89 9.94 18.41
C TYR A 369 25.05 10.22 19.67
N GLN A 370 25.68 10.34 20.83
CA GLN A 370 25.05 10.56 22.13
C GLN A 370 25.39 11.95 22.70
N GLU A 371 25.99 12.83 21.89
CA GLU A 371 26.25 14.21 22.27
C GLU A 371 24.98 15.08 22.08
N VAL A 372 24.99 16.26 22.69
CA VAL A 372 23.91 17.26 22.54
C VAL A 372 23.88 17.81 21.12
N ASP A 373 25.04 17.97 20.49
CA ASP A 373 25.11 18.33 19.07
C ASP A 373 24.89 17.07 18.23
N THR A 374 23.75 17.03 17.54
CA THR A 374 23.37 15.93 16.65
C THR A 374 24.12 15.96 15.32
N GLN A 375 24.98 16.95 15.06
CA GLN A 375 25.83 16.98 13.88
C GLN A 375 27.03 16.03 14.02
N ILE A 376 27.14 15.10 13.06
CA ILE A 376 28.17 14.07 13.08
C ILE A 376 29.39 14.51 12.24
N PRO A 377 30.63 14.28 12.70
CA PRO A 377 31.83 14.51 11.91
C PRO A 377 31.79 13.70 10.61
N MET A 378 32.16 14.33 9.49
CA MET A 378 32.05 13.74 8.14
C MET A 378 32.73 12.36 8.03
N HIS A 379 33.88 12.16 8.67
CA HIS A 379 34.58 10.87 8.62
C HIS A 379 33.80 9.74 9.34
N ILE A 380 33.14 10.04 10.46
CA ILE A 380 32.27 9.07 11.17
C ILE A 380 31.00 8.80 10.36
N HIS A 381 30.42 9.85 9.77
CA HIS A 381 29.26 9.72 8.89
C HIS A 381 29.53 8.80 7.69
N GLN A 382 30.68 8.97 7.03
CA GLN A 382 31.08 8.12 5.91
C GLN A 382 31.20 6.65 6.33
N GLU A 383 31.86 6.35 7.45
CA GLU A 383 31.97 4.98 7.95
C GLU A 383 30.61 4.39 8.37
N ALA A 384 29.72 5.20 8.95
CA ALA A 384 28.36 4.78 9.29
C ALA A 384 27.53 4.46 8.04
N LEU A 385 27.61 5.29 6.98
CA LEU A 385 26.95 5.01 5.70
C LEU A 385 27.45 3.72 5.05
N LYS A 386 28.75 3.45 5.13
CA LYS A 386 29.33 2.19 4.65
C LYS A 386 28.74 1.00 5.38
N ALA A 387 28.80 1.02 6.71
CA ALA A 387 28.25 -0.05 7.54
C ALA A 387 26.76 -0.30 7.22
N LEU A 388 25.95 0.78 7.16
CA LEU A 388 24.54 0.68 6.83
C LEU A 388 24.29 0.18 5.41
N ALA A 389 25.11 0.56 4.42
CA ALA A 389 24.90 0.13 3.04
C ALA A 389 25.18 -1.36 2.89
N GLY A 390 26.17 -1.89 3.60
CA GLY A 390 26.39 -3.34 3.72
C GLY A 390 25.17 -4.05 4.30
N VAL A 391 24.69 -3.60 5.46
CA VAL A 391 23.49 -4.17 6.12
C VAL A 391 22.27 -4.09 5.22
N GLY A 392 22.00 -2.94 4.62
CA GLY A 392 20.86 -2.72 3.74
C GLY A 392 20.91 -3.57 2.48
N PHE A 393 22.11 -3.80 1.94
CA PHE A 393 22.32 -4.67 0.78
C PHE A 393 22.08 -6.13 1.16
N ASP A 394 22.61 -6.57 2.29
CA ASP A 394 22.42 -7.94 2.81
C ASP A 394 20.94 -8.21 3.12
N LEU A 395 20.19 -7.24 3.65
CA LEU A 395 18.75 -7.33 3.84
C LEU A 395 18.00 -7.48 2.51
N TYR A 396 18.40 -6.72 1.47
CA TYR A 396 17.77 -6.80 0.15
C TYR A 396 18.05 -8.15 -0.52
N GLU A 397 19.31 -8.59 -0.50
CA GLU A 397 19.75 -9.87 -1.05
C GLU A 397 19.13 -11.05 -0.28
N GLY A 398 19.14 -10.99 1.04
CA GLY A 398 18.56 -11.98 1.93
C GLY A 398 17.04 -12.14 1.78
N LEU A 399 16.35 -11.09 1.32
CA LEU A 399 14.90 -11.13 1.09
C LEU A 399 14.55 -11.69 -0.30
N PHE A 400 15.13 -11.14 -1.37
CA PHE A 400 14.73 -11.45 -2.74
C PHE A 400 15.62 -12.47 -3.46
N TYR A 401 16.90 -12.56 -3.08
CA TYR A 401 17.92 -13.36 -3.77
C TYR A 401 18.47 -14.51 -2.92
N ALA A 402 17.84 -14.82 -1.78
CA ALA A 402 18.22 -15.96 -0.95
C ALA A 402 18.30 -17.27 -1.77
N PRO A 403 19.23 -18.20 -1.48
CA PRO A 403 19.42 -19.41 -2.27
C PRO A 403 18.16 -20.29 -2.43
N GLY A 404 17.22 -20.22 -1.48
CA GLY A 404 15.94 -20.93 -1.55
C GLY A 404 14.91 -20.31 -2.49
N ASN A 405 15.11 -19.06 -2.94
CA ASN A 405 14.14 -18.32 -3.73
C ASN A 405 14.12 -18.75 -5.21
N GLY A 406 12.91 -18.79 -5.77
CA GLY A 406 12.68 -19.07 -7.19
C GLY A 406 13.02 -17.87 -8.11
N PRO A 407 12.93 -18.05 -9.45
CA PRO A 407 13.15 -16.98 -10.41
C PRO A 407 12.19 -15.79 -10.23
N ASP A 408 10.95 -16.03 -9.81
CA ASP A 408 9.94 -14.98 -9.63
C ASP A 408 10.30 -14.01 -8.49
N ALA A 409 10.92 -14.51 -7.41
CA ALA A 409 11.41 -13.68 -6.31
C ALA A 409 12.58 -12.78 -6.72
N ARG A 410 13.49 -13.30 -7.56
CA ARG A 410 14.58 -12.49 -8.13
C ARG A 410 14.03 -11.44 -9.10
N ALA A 411 13.08 -11.81 -9.96
CA ALA A 411 12.42 -10.87 -10.86
C ALA A 411 11.66 -9.77 -10.11
N MET A 412 11.02 -10.09 -8.98
CA MET A 412 10.44 -9.11 -8.06
C MET A 412 11.51 -8.17 -7.51
N GLY A 413 12.63 -8.70 -7.01
CA GLY A 413 13.75 -7.91 -6.53
C GLY A 413 14.30 -6.95 -7.58
N ASP A 414 14.48 -7.44 -8.82
CA ASP A 414 14.96 -6.67 -9.97
C ASP A 414 13.99 -5.54 -10.34
N LEU A 415 12.68 -5.84 -10.38
CA LEU A 415 11.65 -4.85 -10.66
C LEU A 415 11.63 -3.74 -9.61
N LEU A 416 11.67 -4.11 -8.33
CA LEU A 416 11.67 -3.13 -7.23
C LEU A 416 12.93 -2.24 -7.26
N ARG A 417 14.10 -2.81 -7.58
CA ARG A 417 15.34 -2.03 -7.82
C ARG A 417 15.15 -1.05 -8.97
N GLN A 418 14.66 -1.52 -10.11
CA GLN A 418 14.45 -0.69 -11.29
C GLN A 418 13.50 0.48 -10.99
N ARG A 419 12.37 0.21 -10.35
CA ARG A 419 11.35 1.21 -10.02
C ARG A 419 11.87 2.24 -9.01
N SER A 420 12.55 1.76 -7.97
CA SER A 420 13.19 2.59 -6.95
C SER A 420 14.21 3.55 -7.57
N GLN A 421 15.03 3.07 -8.51
CA GLN A 421 16.06 3.90 -9.16
C GLN A 421 15.47 4.97 -10.08
N GLN A 422 14.37 4.68 -10.78
CA GLN A 422 13.73 5.60 -11.74
C GLN A 422 13.03 6.81 -11.12
N SER A 423 12.41 6.64 -9.96
CA SER A 423 11.55 7.67 -9.36
C SER A 423 11.49 7.54 -7.85
N ARG A 424 11.17 8.65 -7.17
CA ARG A 424 10.71 8.56 -5.78
C ARG A 424 9.39 7.80 -5.73
N LEU A 425 9.32 6.77 -4.89
CA LEU A 425 8.16 5.93 -4.71
C LEU A 425 7.43 6.24 -3.40
N HIS A 426 6.14 5.91 -3.39
CA HIS A 426 5.37 5.69 -2.18
C HIS A 426 5.17 4.19 -2.00
N ILE A 427 5.84 3.61 -1.01
CA ILE A 427 5.87 2.17 -0.78
C ILE A 427 4.96 1.84 0.40
N GLN A 428 3.86 1.16 0.11
CA GLN A 428 2.90 0.68 1.10
C GLN A 428 3.15 -0.79 1.39
N ILE A 429 3.52 -1.12 2.62
CA ILE A 429 3.70 -2.49 3.09
C ILE A 429 2.42 -2.94 3.80
N ILE A 430 1.82 -4.02 3.30
CA ILE A 430 0.63 -4.65 3.87
C ILE A 430 1.03 -6.08 4.20
N ALA A 431 1.16 -6.42 5.47
CA ALA A 431 1.68 -7.74 5.82
C ALA A 431 1.04 -8.35 7.05
N GLU A 432 0.66 -9.63 6.92
CA GLU A 432 0.31 -10.48 8.05
C GLU A 432 1.59 -11.16 8.58
N ARG A 433 1.98 -10.86 9.81
CA ARG A 433 3.12 -11.52 10.52
C ARG A 433 4.48 -11.36 9.86
N PHE A 434 4.68 -10.27 9.12
CA PHE A 434 5.98 -9.93 8.54
C PHE A 434 6.36 -8.50 8.86
N ILE A 435 7.33 -8.33 9.75
CA ILE A 435 7.94 -7.03 10.02
C ILE A 435 9.41 -7.10 9.64
N PHE A 436 9.86 -6.07 8.95
CA PHE A 436 11.15 -6.01 8.30
C PHE A 436 11.58 -4.55 8.18
N PRO A 437 12.87 -4.22 8.33
CA PRO A 437 13.34 -2.84 8.32
C PRO A 437 13.43 -2.29 6.89
N TRP A 438 12.28 -2.06 6.26
CA TRP A 438 12.20 -1.64 4.85
C TRP A 438 12.93 -0.32 4.58
N ALA A 439 13.00 0.58 5.56
CA ALA A 439 13.74 1.82 5.43
C ALA A 439 15.25 1.60 5.27
N LEU A 440 15.80 0.52 5.84
CA LEU A 440 17.23 0.16 5.74
C LEU A 440 17.60 -0.50 4.42
N LEU A 441 16.63 -0.96 3.62
CA LEU A 441 16.93 -1.63 2.35
C LEU A 441 17.77 -0.75 1.44
N TYR A 442 18.87 -1.33 0.93
CA TYR A 442 19.79 -0.67 0.01
C TYR A 442 19.78 -1.36 -1.35
N ASP A 443 19.49 -0.61 -2.40
CA ASP A 443 19.10 -1.17 -3.69
C ASP A 443 20.15 -0.99 -4.82
N ARG A 444 21.32 -0.39 -4.52
CA ARG A 444 22.39 -0.23 -5.52
C ARG A 444 23.14 -1.54 -5.66
N CYS A 445 23.19 -2.03 -6.89
CA CYS A 445 23.86 -3.27 -7.27
C CYS A 445 24.70 -3.03 -8.53
N PRO A 446 26.01 -3.37 -8.54
CA PRO A 446 26.77 -3.94 -7.41
C PRO A 446 26.95 -2.92 -6.26
N LEU A 447 27.13 -3.42 -5.03
CA LEU A 447 27.48 -2.59 -3.88
C LEU A 447 28.92 -2.09 -4.03
N ASP A 448 29.11 -0.77 -4.12
CA ASP A 448 30.42 -0.13 -3.95
C ASP A 448 30.48 0.55 -2.57
N ILE A 449 31.13 -0.12 -1.63
CA ILE A 449 31.28 0.37 -0.26
C ILE A 449 32.12 1.66 -0.18
N ASN A 450 32.90 2.00 -1.20
CA ASN A 450 33.69 3.24 -1.19
C ASN A 450 32.95 4.42 -1.82
N ALA A 451 31.81 4.16 -2.46
CA ALA A 451 30.99 5.16 -3.14
C ALA A 451 29.49 4.91 -2.84
N VAL A 452 29.15 4.88 -1.54
CA VAL A 452 27.76 4.71 -1.10
C VAL A 452 26.91 5.89 -1.56
N ASP A 453 25.84 5.60 -2.29
CA ASP A 453 24.83 6.59 -2.67
C ASP A 453 23.76 6.63 -1.57
N PRO A 454 23.60 7.74 -0.82
CA PRO A 454 22.60 7.79 0.24
C PRO A 454 21.16 7.62 -0.26
N GLU A 455 20.87 7.92 -1.53
CA GLU A 455 19.56 7.64 -2.13
C GLU A 455 19.40 6.18 -2.59
N GLY A 456 20.39 5.32 -2.30
CA GLY A 456 20.27 3.87 -2.38
C GLY A 456 19.42 3.27 -1.26
N PHE A 457 19.30 3.97 -0.13
CA PHE A 457 18.43 3.57 0.97
C PHE A 457 16.99 3.96 0.70
N TRP A 458 16.06 3.01 0.85
CA TRP A 458 14.64 3.29 0.69
C TRP A 458 14.15 4.37 1.65
N GLY A 459 14.61 4.38 2.90
CA GLY A 459 14.18 5.37 3.88
C GLY A 459 14.64 6.81 3.61
N PHE A 460 15.71 7.01 2.84
CA PHE A 460 16.21 8.34 2.45
C PHE A 460 15.67 8.85 1.11
N LYS A 461 15.14 7.95 0.27
CA LYS A 461 14.59 8.28 -1.05
C LYS A 461 13.06 8.24 -1.10
N HIS A 462 12.41 7.35 -0.35
CA HIS A 462 11.01 6.99 -0.52
C HIS A 462 10.19 7.22 0.75
N ILE A 463 8.88 7.39 0.55
CA ILE A 463 7.92 7.28 1.65
C ILE A 463 7.65 5.79 1.83
N VAL A 464 8.00 5.26 2.99
CA VAL A 464 7.77 3.84 3.33
C VAL A 464 6.79 3.81 4.49
N GLU A 465 5.63 3.20 4.26
CA GLU A 465 4.55 3.09 5.24
C GLU A 465 4.16 1.63 5.44
N HIS A 466 3.85 1.26 6.68
CA HIS A 466 3.26 -0.02 7.02
C HIS A 466 1.80 0.19 7.36
N THR A 467 0.91 -0.37 6.55
CA THR A 467 -0.52 -0.28 6.79
C THR A 467 -0.90 -1.25 7.90
N PRO A 468 -1.38 -0.76 9.07
CA PRO A 468 -1.82 -1.64 10.13
C PRO A 468 -3.05 -2.44 9.67
N GLN A 469 -3.05 -3.75 9.92
CA GLN A 469 -4.26 -4.55 9.76
C GLN A 469 -5.09 -4.43 11.04
N PHE A 470 -6.30 -3.90 10.92
CA PHE A 470 -7.21 -3.75 12.05
C PHE A 470 -8.17 -4.93 12.10
N SER A 471 -8.23 -5.60 13.25
CA SER A 471 -9.25 -6.60 13.56
C SER A 471 -10.60 -5.96 13.91
N VAL A 472 -10.58 -4.69 14.36
CA VAL A 472 -11.75 -3.88 14.71
C VAL A 472 -11.50 -2.44 14.21
N GLY A 473 -11.47 -2.26 12.89
CA GLY A 473 -11.25 -0.94 12.28
C GLY A 473 -12.53 -0.09 12.35
N THR A 474 -12.42 1.15 12.83
CA THR A 474 -13.47 2.17 12.66
C THR A 474 -13.14 3.06 11.45
N PRO A 475 -14.13 3.69 10.77
CA PRO A 475 -13.85 4.61 9.67
C PRO A 475 -12.81 5.69 10.00
N THR A 476 -12.80 6.18 11.25
CA THR A 476 -11.85 7.18 11.76
C THR A 476 -10.40 6.71 11.78
N ASN A 477 -10.14 5.41 11.99
CA ASN A 477 -8.77 4.85 11.97
C ASN A 477 -8.05 5.05 10.64
N PHE A 478 -8.80 5.35 9.59
CA PHE A 478 -8.34 5.27 8.23
C PHE A 478 -8.60 6.55 7.43
N VAL A 479 -9.34 7.52 7.98
CA VAL A 479 -9.40 8.90 7.43
C VAL A 479 -8.04 9.53 7.71
N PRO A 480 -7.21 9.87 6.70
CA PRO A 480 -5.86 10.40 6.93
C PRO A 480 -5.85 11.72 7.72
N GLU A 481 -6.88 12.54 7.53
CA GLU A 481 -7.00 13.86 8.11
C GLU A 481 -7.43 13.82 9.58
N ILE A 482 -6.60 14.42 10.45
CA ILE A 482 -6.98 14.77 11.81
C ILE A 482 -7.59 16.16 11.75
N THR A 483 -8.92 16.21 11.67
CA THR A 483 -9.64 17.49 11.65
C THR A 483 -9.73 18.05 13.06
N VAL A 484 -9.32 19.30 13.21
CA VAL A 484 -9.39 20.04 14.47
C VAL A 484 -10.05 21.38 14.21
N ASP A 485 -10.84 21.84 15.17
CA ASP A 485 -11.40 23.20 15.12
C ASP A 485 -10.32 24.22 15.47
N ASP A 486 -10.03 24.35 16.77
CA ASP A 486 -9.05 25.32 17.27
C ASP A 486 -7.78 24.66 17.85
N THR A 487 -7.91 23.52 18.54
CA THR A 487 -6.80 22.87 19.24
C THR A 487 -6.69 21.38 18.95
N LEU A 488 -5.48 20.92 18.66
CA LEU A 488 -5.12 19.51 18.56
C LEU A 488 -4.74 18.98 19.95
N ALA A 489 -5.45 17.95 20.42
CA ALA A 489 -5.26 17.41 21.76
C ALA A 489 -4.16 16.33 21.80
N PHE A 490 -3.17 16.54 22.66
CA PHE A 490 -2.02 15.66 22.88
C PHE A 490 -2.12 14.98 24.26
N GLY A 491 -1.98 13.66 24.27
CA GLY A 491 -1.67 12.91 25.48
C GLY A 491 -0.17 12.66 25.57
N PHE A 492 0.49 13.29 26.54
CA PHE A 492 1.91 13.14 26.78
C PHE A 492 2.15 12.05 27.84
N VAL A 493 2.45 10.84 27.39
CA VAL A 493 2.78 9.70 28.25
C VAL A 493 4.28 9.74 28.51
N LEU A 494 4.70 9.95 29.76
CA LEU A 494 6.11 10.25 30.04
C LEU A 494 6.66 9.55 31.27
N ASN A 495 7.98 9.32 31.23
CA ASN A 495 8.77 8.98 32.41
C ASN A 495 9.56 10.19 32.91
N THR A 496 9.17 10.73 34.07
CA THR A 496 9.88 11.88 34.66
C THR A 496 11.24 11.53 35.27
N THR A 497 11.62 10.25 35.36
CA THR A 497 12.91 9.83 35.95
C THR A 497 14.08 9.87 34.96
N ILE A 498 13.82 10.06 33.65
CA ILE A 498 14.86 10.01 32.60
C ILE A 498 16.01 10.99 32.89
N ASP A 499 15.71 12.22 33.30
CA ASP A 499 16.75 13.23 33.59
C ASP A 499 17.68 12.77 34.73
N ALA A 500 17.12 12.15 35.77
CA ALA A 500 17.91 11.61 36.88
C ALA A 500 18.77 10.40 36.44
N GLU A 501 18.26 9.58 35.54
CA GLU A 501 19.00 8.44 34.97
C GLU A 501 20.15 8.89 34.08
N LEU A 502 19.96 9.92 33.25
CA LEU A 502 21.01 10.53 32.45
C LEU A 502 22.10 11.13 33.33
N ALA A 503 21.72 11.86 34.39
CA ALA A 503 22.66 12.39 35.37
C ALA A 503 23.48 11.27 36.05
N ASN A 504 22.85 10.15 36.42
CA ASN A 504 23.53 8.98 36.98
C ASN A 504 24.52 8.31 36.00
N LYS A 505 24.27 8.43 34.69
CA LYS A 505 25.17 7.97 33.62
C LYS A 505 26.27 8.98 33.28
N GLY A 506 26.33 10.12 33.98
CA GLY A 506 27.34 11.15 33.78
C GLY A 506 27.00 12.19 32.71
N PHE A 507 25.76 12.23 32.22
CA PHE A 507 25.29 13.25 31.31
C PHE A 507 24.66 14.42 32.10
N ASP A 508 25.25 15.61 32.03
CA ASP A 508 24.72 16.83 32.65
C ASP A 508 23.75 17.54 31.68
N THR A 509 22.63 16.88 31.38
CA THR A 509 21.62 17.38 30.44
C THR A 509 20.23 17.02 30.91
N GLN A 510 19.27 17.92 30.65
CA GLN A 510 17.85 17.70 30.90
C GLN A 510 17.14 17.55 29.58
N VAL A 511 16.32 16.52 29.45
CA VAL A 511 15.58 16.21 28.22
C VAL A 511 14.06 16.20 28.46
N VAL A 512 13.59 15.87 29.67
CA VAL A 512 12.15 15.84 29.97
C VAL A 512 11.55 17.25 30.06
N GLN A 513 12.18 18.14 30.83
CA GLN A 513 11.65 19.49 31.04
C GLN A 513 11.63 20.33 29.74
N PRO A 514 12.69 20.35 28.91
CA PRO A 514 12.63 21.02 27.61
C PRO A 514 11.53 20.46 26.69
N GLN A 515 11.29 19.14 26.73
CA GLN A 515 10.21 18.54 25.94
C GLN A 515 8.82 18.99 26.41
N ARG A 516 8.59 19.10 27.72
CA ARG A 516 7.35 19.67 28.28
C ARG A 516 7.14 21.11 27.83
N ASP A 517 8.18 21.93 27.93
CA ASP A 517 8.09 23.34 27.59
C ASP A 517 7.82 23.52 26.10
N PHE A 518 8.53 22.78 25.24
CA PHE A 518 8.28 22.74 23.80
C PHE A 518 6.82 22.41 23.47
N LEU A 519 6.28 21.31 24.01
CA LEU A 519 4.90 20.89 23.73
C LEU A 519 3.86 21.95 24.12
N ARG A 520 4.10 22.69 25.21
CA ARG A 520 3.21 23.78 25.66
C ARG A 520 3.32 25.05 24.81
N THR A 521 4.42 25.21 24.08
CA THR A 521 4.63 26.35 23.16
C THR A 521 4.10 26.09 21.75
N LEU A 522 3.74 24.84 21.42
CA LEU A 522 3.24 24.49 20.10
C LEU A 522 1.91 25.20 19.79
N PRO A 523 1.79 25.86 18.62
CA PRO A 523 0.60 26.63 18.29
C PRO A 523 -0.61 25.72 18.06
N GLY A 524 -1.72 26.04 18.74
CA GLY A 524 -2.98 25.29 18.58
C GLY A 524 -2.89 23.86 19.10
N VAL A 525 -2.08 23.60 20.14
CA VAL A 525 -1.97 22.29 20.81
C VAL A 525 -2.40 22.42 22.26
N ALA A 526 -3.20 21.46 22.74
CA ALA A 526 -3.54 21.30 24.15
C ALA A 526 -2.91 20.00 24.65
N VAL A 527 -2.23 20.02 25.80
CA VAL A 527 -1.43 18.89 26.29
C VAL A 527 -1.92 18.41 27.65
N SER A 528 -2.26 17.12 27.74
CA SER A 528 -2.56 16.39 28.97
C SER A 528 -1.39 15.46 29.29
N GLU A 529 -0.90 15.43 30.54
CA GLU A 529 0.20 14.55 30.95
C GLU A 529 -0.31 13.27 31.61
N TYR A 530 0.32 12.14 31.30
CA TYR A 530 0.03 10.80 31.83
C TYR A 530 1.32 10.16 32.36
N PRO A 531 1.84 10.62 33.52
CA PRO A 531 3.16 10.21 34.00
C PRO A 531 3.17 8.84 34.69
N ASN A 532 2.01 8.25 35.00
CA ASN A 532 1.92 7.05 35.81
C ASN A 532 0.87 6.03 35.33
N SER A 533 1.00 4.80 35.83
CA SER A 533 0.29 3.62 35.33
C SER A 533 -1.23 3.73 35.37
N THR A 534 -1.78 4.30 36.45
CA THR A 534 -3.24 4.48 36.61
C THR A 534 -3.82 5.44 35.57
N ASP A 535 -3.08 6.52 35.26
CA ASP A 535 -3.47 7.51 34.27
C ASP A 535 -3.44 6.90 32.86
N LEU A 536 -2.39 6.12 32.54
CA LEU A 536 -2.31 5.40 31.27
C LEU A 536 -3.46 4.40 31.09
N TYR A 537 -3.79 3.61 32.12
CA TYR A 537 -4.91 2.68 32.03
C TYR A 537 -6.25 3.39 31.83
N SER A 538 -6.44 4.54 32.50
CA SER A 538 -7.65 5.34 32.40
C SER A 538 -7.81 5.94 31.00
N LEU A 539 -6.73 6.50 30.45
CA LEU A 539 -6.64 6.97 29.07
C LEU A 539 -7.04 5.87 28.08
N LEU A 540 -6.38 4.71 28.15
CA LEU A 540 -6.60 3.63 27.19
C LEU A 540 -7.97 2.96 27.33
N LYS A 541 -8.61 3.03 28.51
CA LYS A 541 -9.97 2.54 28.75
C LYS A 541 -11.06 3.48 28.26
N ASN A 542 -10.79 4.78 28.19
CA ASN A 542 -11.81 5.78 27.90
C ASN A 542 -12.05 5.90 26.38
N PRO A 543 -13.17 5.37 25.83
CA PRO A 543 -13.43 5.47 24.39
C PRO A 543 -13.66 6.92 23.93
N ASP A 544 -14.06 7.81 24.83
CA ASP A 544 -14.38 9.22 24.57
C ASP A 544 -13.20 10.15 24.88
N THR A 545 -11.97 9.62 24.91
CA THR A 545 -10.78 10.43 25.16
C THR A 545 -10.58 11.47 24.06
N PRO A 546 -10.32 12.74 24.38
CA PRO A 546 -10.15 13.79 23.38
C PRO A 546 -8.82 13.72 22.65
N GLU A 547 -7.83 13.00 23.19
CA GLU A 547 -6.47 12.95 22.64
C GLU A 547 -6.49 12.38 21.21
N GLN A 548 -5.92 13.15 20.29
CA GLN A 548 -5.76 12.82 18.86
C GLN A 548 -4.32 12.42 18.54
N VAL A 549 -3.37 12.77 19.42
CA VAL A 549 -1.98 12.33 19.37
C VAL A 549 -1.59 11.81 20.74
N LEU A 550 -1.00 10.61 20.81
CA LEU A 550 -0.38 10.10 22.03
C LEU A 550 1.13 10.08 21.83
N TYR A 551 1.83 10.93 22.56
CA TYR A 551 3.29 11.02 22.52
C TYR A 551 3.88 10.29 23.72
N PHE A 552 4.51 9.15 23.47
CA PHE A 552 5.21 8.36 24.48
C PHE A 552 6.68 8.78 24.51
N TYR A 553 7.09 9.32 25.65
CA TYR A 553 8.46 9.74 25.95
C TYR A 553 8.93 9.03 27.22
N CYS A 554 9.28 7.76 27.03
CA CYS A 554 9.59 6.82 28.10
C CYS A 554 10.67 5.83 27.64
N HIS A 555 11.04 4.88 28.51
CA HIS A 555 11.74 3.68 28.04
C HIS A 555 10.73 2.63 27.62
N ALA A 556 11.08 1.83 26.62
CA ALA A 556 10.39 0.59 26.31
C ALA A 556 11.41 -0.55 26.28
N GLU A 557 10.94 -1.74 26.58
CA GLU A 557 11.71 -2.99 26.52
C GLU A 557 10.81 -4.04 25.90
N SER A 558 11.24 -4.64 24.79
CA SER A 558 10.46 -5.68 24.13
C SER A 558 10.97 -7.06 24.54
N SER A 559 10.04 -7.92 24.97
CA SER A 559 10.36 -9.32 25.30
C SER A 559 10.06 -10.22 24.12
N LEU A 560 11.05 -11.04 23.73
CA LEU A 560 10.91 -11.97 22.62
C LEU A 560 10.16 -13.26 23.02
N PRO A 561 9.42 -13.90 22.10
CA PRO A 561 8.86 -15.22 22.33
C PRO A 561 9.97 -16.26 22.56
N GLY A 562 9.77 -17.13 23.55
CA GLY A 562 10.79 -18.09 24.01
C GLY A 562 11.50 -17.67 25.30
N VAL A 563 11.41 -16.40 25.71
CA VAL A 563 11.81 -15.93 27.04
C VAL A 563 10.72 -16.31 28.07
N PRO A 564 11.07 -16.72 29.32
CA PRO A 564 10.08 -16.98 30.36
C PRO A 564 9.08 -15.83 30.53
N GLY A 565 7.78 -16.12 30.36
CA GLY A 565 6.70 -15.13 30.42
C GLY A 565 6.31 -14.48 29.08
N GLY A 566 7.12 -14.67 28.03
CA GLY A 566 6.83 -14.31 26.64
C GLY A 566 6.69 -12.82 26.38
N VAL A 567 6.08 -12.49 25.23
CA VAL A 567 5.82 -11.12 24.73
C VAL A 567 5.04 -10.22 25.70
N ASP A 568 4.23 -10.85 26.56
CA ASP A 568 3.48 -10.20 27.63
C ASP A 568 4.37 -9.51 28.68
N CYS A 569 5.67 -9.86 28.70
CA CYS A 569 6.67 -9.22 29.54
C CYS A 569 7.26 -7.93 28.94
N SER A 570 6.89 -7.57 27.70
CA SER A 570 7.30 -6.29 27.11
C SER A 570 6.75 -5.14 27.95
N LYS A 571 7.56 -4.12 28.20
CA LYS A 571 7.26 -3.04 29.16
C LYS A 571 7.37 -1.67 28.53
N VAL A 572 6.56 -0.75 29.06
CA VAL A 572 6.82 0.69 29.02
C VAL A 572 7.09 1.17 30.44
N TYR A 573 8.12 1.98 30.62
CA TYR A 573 8.51 2.50 31.92
C TYR A 573 7.88 3.86 32.14
N LEU A 574 6.97 3.97 33.09
CA LEU A 574 6.38 5.24 33.53
C LEU A 574 7.08 5.71 34.81
N SER A 575 6.71 6.91 35.27
CA SER A 575 7.36 7.55 36.42
C SER A 575 7.17 6.77 37.74
N ASP A 576 6.10 5.98 37.85
CA ASP A 576 5.77 5.18 39.04
C ASP A 576 6.10 3.69 38.91
N ALA A 577 6.05 3.14 37.70
CA ALA A 577 6.12 1.70 37.48
C ALA A 577 6.54 1.32 36.05
N ALA A 578 7.14 0.14 35.92
CA ALA A 578 7.23 -0.57 34.65
C ALA A 578 5.90 -1.28 34.37
N VAL A 579 5.18 -0.82 33.35
CA VAL A 579 3.89 -1.37 32.92
C VAL A 579 4.16 -2.39 31.82
N ASN A 580 3.94 -3.67 32.11
CA ASN A 580 4.06 -4.71 31.09
C ASN A 580 2.76 -4.89 30.29
N LEU A 581 2.86 -5.56 29.15
CA LEU A 581 1.74 -5.80 28.27
C LEU A 581 0.63 -6.65 28.91
N ARG A 582 0.97 -7.59 29.79
CA ARG A 582 -0.02 -8.35 30.56
C ARG A 582 -0.86 -7.46 31.46
N ASP A 583 -0.24 -6.47 32.10
CA ASP A 583 -0.93 -5.49 32.93
C ASP A 583 -1.80 -4.55 32.09
N LEU A 584 -1.35 -4.14 30.90
CA LEU A 584 -2.19 -3.41 29.93
C LEU A 584 -3.40 -4.23 29.49
N LYS A 585 -3.21 -5.50 29.10
CA LYS A 585 -4.31 -6.40 28.70
C LYS A 585 -5.31 -6.64 29.83
N ARG A 586 -4.85 -6.68 31.09
CA ARG A 586 -5.72 -6.83 32.28
C ARG A 586 -6.46 -5.54 32.62
N ASN A 587 -5.76 -4.42 32.63
CA ASN A 587 -6.27 -3.15 33.13
C ASN A 587 -6.85 -2.24 32.05
N ALA A 588 -6.68 -2.54 30.77
CA ALA A 588 -7.29 -1.86 29.63
C ALA A 588 -7.50 -2.89 28.51
N PRO A 589 -8.49 -3.79 28.66
CA PRO A 589 -8.62 -4.96 27.80
C PRO A 589 -8.91 -4.57 26.34
N GLN A 590 -8.33 -5.31 25.41
CA GLN A 590 -8.55 -5.13 23.97
C GLN A 590 -10.02 -5.37 23.57
N SER A 591 -10.77 -6.14 24.36
CA SER A 591 -12.21 -6.36 24.16
C SER A 591 -13.10 -5.16 24.56
N GLY A 592 -12.52 -4.13 25.19
CA GLY A 592 -13.24 -2.90 25.49
C GLY A 592 -13.49 -2.06 24.21
N PRO A 593 -14.42 -1.09 24.25
CA PRO A 593 -14.70 -0.24 23.09
C PRO A 593 -13.44 0.49 22.58
N PRO A 594 -13.28 0.68 21.26
CA PRO A 594 -12.13 1.38 20.69
C PRO A 594 -12.14 2.87 21.04
N LEU A 595 -10.96 3.51 21.01
CA LEU A 595 -10.77 4.95 21.15
C LEU A 595 -11.39 5.66 19.94
N LYS A 596 -12.44 6.45 20.16
CA LYS A 596 -13.20 7.10 19.07
C LYS A 596 -12.40 8.18 18.35
N SER A 597 -11.47 8.84 19.06
CA SER A 597 -10.56 9.84 18.49
C SER A 597 -9.50 9.24 17.55
N ALA A 598 -9.34 7.92 17.58
CA ALA A 598 -8.35 7.16 16.81
C ALA A 598 -6.95 7.80 16.82
N PRO A 599 -6.31 8.00 17.99
CA PRO A 599 -5.13 8.85 18.06
C PRO A 599 -3.95 8.29 17.25
N LEU A 600 -3.11 9.18 16.70
CA LEU A 600 -1.79 8.81 16.21
C LEU A 600 -0.86 8.63 17.40
N VAL A 601 -0.18 7.49 17.50
CA VAL A 601 0.81 7.27 18.54
C VAL A 601 2.20 7.59 18.02
N PHE A 602 2.94 8.45 18.71
CA PHE A 602 4.37 8.60 18.51
C PHE A 602 5.11 7.95 19.67
N LEU A 603 5.70 6.78 19.42
CA LEU A 603 6.53 6.04 20.35
C LEU A 603 7.98 6.52 20.24
N ASN A 604 8.34 7.52 21.02
CA ASN A 604 9.72 8.03 21.09
C ASN A 604 10.43 7.42 22.30
N ALA A 605 10.59 6.11 22.25
CA ALA A 605 11.16 5.29 23.32
C ALA A 605 12.10 4.24 22.68
N CYS A 606 13.24 3.94 23.31
CA CYS A 606 14.16 2.90 22.81
C CYS A 606 13.41 1.57 22.64
N GLU A 607 13.71 0.82 21.56
CA GLU A 607 13.09 -0.49 21.25
C GLU A 607 11.55 -0.49 21.13
N SER A 608 10.91 0.67 21.02
CA SER A 608 9.44 0.78 21.11
C SER A 608 8.67 0.31 19.88
N ALA A 609 9.31 0.27 18.72
CA ALA A 609 8.83 -0.44 17.53
C ALA A 609 9.73 -1.63 17.20
N GLU A 610 10.35 -2.25 18.22
CA GLU A 610 11.06 -3.51 18.05
C GLU A 610 10.06 -4.57 17.59
N LEU A 611 9.94 -4.74 16.29
CA LEU A 611 8.96 -5.63 15.68
C LEU A 611 9.73 -6.79 15.06
N SER A 612 9.86 -7.87 15.82
CA SER A 612 10.28 -9.16 15.26
C SER A 612 9.09 -9.80 14.52
N PRO A 613 9.28 -10.59 13.45
CA PRO A 613 8.20 -11.37 12.83
C PRO A 613 7.48 -12.30 13.82
N TYR A 614 8.15 -12.72 14.91
CA TYR A 614 7.51 -13.48 15.98
C TYR A 614 6.59 -12.64 16.89
N LEU A 615 6.58 -11.32 16.75
CA LEU A 615 6.05 -10.36 17.72
C LEU A 615 4.69 -9.78 17.37
N TYR A 616 3.82 -10.58 16.74
CA TYR A 616 2.45 -10.17 16.44
C TYR A 616 1.57 -9.90 17.68
N ASP A 617 2.10 -10.13 18.87
CA ASP A 617 1.44 -9.95 20.16
C ASP A 617 2.10 -8.84 21.01
N GLY A 618 2.82 -7.89 20.40
CA GLY A 618 3.50 -6.77 21.08
C GLY A 618 2.63 -5.55 21.42
N LEU A 619 3.29 -4.46 21.86
CA LEU A 619 2.63 -3.19 22.25
C LEU A 619 1.87 -2.54 21.08
N VAL A 620 2.47 -2.50 19.89
CA VAL A 620 1.86 -1.87 18.70
C VAL A 620 0.54 -2.57 18.29
N PRO A 621 0.49 -3.92 18.11
CA PRO A 621 -0.78 -4.63 17.91
C PRO A 621 -1.82 -4.38 19.01
N TYR A 622 -1.38 -4.29 20.27
CA TYR A 622 -2.30 -3.99 21.37
C TYR A 622 -2.93 -2.61 21.24
N LEU A 623 -2.16 -1.58 20.92
CA LEU A 623 -2.68 -0.23 20.72
C LEU A 623 -3.58 -0.15 19.48
N ILE A 624 -3.21 -0.82 18.37
CA ILE A 624 -4.04 -0.95 17.16
C ILE A 624 -5.41 -1.52 17.53
N ASN A 625 -5.46 -2.58 18.35
CA ASN A 625 -6.71 -3.15 18.84
C ASN A 625 -7.48 -2.25 19.81
N ARG A 626 -6.82 -1.29 20.49
CA ARG A 626 -7.50 -0.22 21.24
C ARG A 626 -8.06 0.86 20.31
N GLY A 627 -7.80 0.81 19.01
CA GLY A 627 -8.39 1.71 18.02
C GLY A 627 -7.56 2.95 17.73
N ILE A 628 -6.23 2.94 17.91
CA ILE A 628 -5.35 4.02 17.40
C ILE A 628 -5.34 4.01 15.87
N ARG A 629 -4.97 5.11 15.20
CA ARG A 629 -4.84 5.12 13.72
C ARG A 629 -3.49 4.63 13.19
N GLY A 630 -2.51 4.51 14.07
CA GLY A 630 -1.19 3.99 13.74
C GLY A 630 -0.11 4.53 14.66
N VAL A 631 1.11 4.09 14.38
CA VAL A 631 2.28 4.34 15.21
C VAL A 631 3.43 4.88 14.36
N LEU A 632 4.10 5.92 14.82
CA LEU A 632 5.47 6.26 14.44
C LEU A 632 6.37 5.82 15.59
N GLY A 633 7.44 5.07 15.33
CA GLY A 633 8.35 4.63 16.39
C GLY A 633 9.73 4.24 15.86
N THR A 634 10.63 3.83 16.75
CA THR A 634 12.01 3.45 16.39
C THR A 634 12.16 1.93 16.36
N GLU A 635 12.75 1.39 15.29
CA GLU A 635 12.95 -0.07 15.13
C GLU A 635 14.11 -0.62 15.98
N VAL A 636 14.98 0.25 16.48
CA VAL A 636 16.20 -0.08 17.23
C VAL A 636 16.48 0.94 18.35
N ASP A 637 17.48 0.66 19.17
CA ASP A 637 18.04 1.58 20.16
C ASP A 637 18.39 2.94 19.55
N THR A 638 17.80 4.01 20.08
CA THR A 638 17.99 5.38 19.57
C THR A 638 18.60 6.26 20.68
N PRO A 639 19.65 7.06 20.39
CA PRO A 639 20.22 7.98 21.36
C PRO A 639 19.18 8.97 21.90
N ALA A 640 19.09 9.13 23.21
CA ALA A 640 18.05 9.94 23.85
C ALA A 640 18.04 11.42 23.40
N LEU A 641 19.23 12.02 23.21
CA LEU A 641 19.36 13.42 22.80
C LEU A 641 18.93 13.63 21.34
N PHE A 642 19.34 12.72 20.45
CA PHE A 642 18.86 12.71 19.07
C PHE A 642 17.34 12.51 19.01
N ALA A 643 16.81 11.54 19.77
CA ALA A 643 15.38 11.26 19.82
C ALA A 643 14.57 12.46 20.33
N ALA A 644 15.11 13.23 21.28
CA ALA A 644 14.48 14.44 21.78
C ALA A 644 14.42 15.53 20.69
N GLU A 645 15.55 15.84 20.03
CA GLU A 645 15.62 16.85 18.97
C GLU A 645 14.75 16.48 17.76
N PHE A 646 14.85 15.22 17.32
CA PHE A 646 14.08 14.68 16.20
C PHE A 646 12.57 14.80 16.47
N ALA A 647 12.14 14.42 17.68
CA ALA A 647 10.74 14.49 18.06
C ALA A 647 10.20 15.93 18.08
N GLN A 648 10.97 16.90 18.56
CA GLN A 648 10.55 18.30 18.53
C GLN A 648 10.32 18.76 17.09
N THR A 649 11.31 18.54 16.21
CA THR A 649 11.23 18.94 14.81
C THR A 649 10.08 18.26 14.07
N LEU A 650 9.86 16.96 14.34
CA LEU A 650 8.78 16.19 13.72
C LEU A 650 7.41 16.71 14.18
N LEU A 651 7.22 16.89 15.49
CA LEU A 651 5.96 17.34 16.05
C LEU A 651 5.63 18.77 15.62
N GLU A 652 6.62 19.66 15.55
CA GLU A 652 6.44 21.02 15.04
C GLU A 652 5.87 21.01 13.61
N ARG A 653 6.51 20.29 12.69
CA ARG A 653 6.07 20.19 11.29
C ARG A 653 4.73 19.47 11.15
N PHE A 654 4.52 18.40 11.91
CA PHE A 654 3.27 17.64 11.88
C PHE A 654 2.08 18.48 12.37
N VAL A 655 2.25 19.22 13.47
CA VAL A 655 1.23 20.11 14.02
C VAL A 655 0.93 21.27 13.09
N ALA A 656 1.93 21.78 12.35
CA ALA A 656 1.70 22.84 11.35
C ALA A 656 0.65 22.40 10.31
N GLY A 657 0.71 21.13 9.87
CA GLY A 657 -0.28 20.54 8.95
C GLY A 657 -0.07 20.90 7.47
N ASP A 658 1.11 21.44 7.15
CA ASP A 658 1.49 21.85 5.78
C ASP A 658 1.76 20.65 4.87
N ALA A 659 2.27 19.55 5.44
CA ALA A 659 2.62 18.33 4.72
C ALA A 659 2.11 17.08 5.44
N PRO A 660 1.83 15.99 4.70
CA PRO A 660 1.53 14.69 5.29
C PRO A 660 2.70 14.09 6.07
N LEU A 661 2.40 13.27 7.06
CA LEU A 661 3.37 12.65 7.97
C LEU A 661 4.48 11.87 7.24
N GLY A 662 4.15 11.19 6.15
CA GLY A 662 5.12 10.45 5.34
C GLY A 662 6.15 11.36 4.67
N GLU A 663 5.72 12.51 4.16
CA GLU A 663 6.61 13.54 3.60
C GLU A 663 7.43 14.21 4.71
N VAL A 664 6.79 14.57 5.84
CA VAL A 664 7.50 15.13 7.01
C VAL A 664 8.61 14.19 7.48
N LEU A 665 8.33 12.89 7.60
CA LEU A 665 9.32 11.90 8.01
C LEU A 665 10.47 11.78 6.99
N LEU A 666 10.16 11.72 5.70
CA LEU A 666 11.18 11.65 4.64
C LEU A 666 12.06 12.91 4.62
N GLU A 667 11.47 14.10 4.71
CA GLU A 667 12.19 15.36 4.78
C GLU A 667 13.11 15.43 6.00
N LEU A 668 12.64 15.01 7.18
CA LEU A 668 13.47 14.97 8.38
C LEU A 668 14.65 14.02 8.22
N ARG A 669 14.42 12.81 7.70
CA ARG A 669 15.50 11.86 7.43
C ARG A 669 16.58 12.46 6.53
N ARG A 670 16.16 13.16 5.47
CA ARG A 670 17.07 13.83 4.53
C ARG A 670 17.77 15.03 5.17
N HIS A 671 17.07 15.83 5.97
CA HIS A 671 17.66 16.94 6.72
C HIS A 671 18.79 16.47 7.63
N TYR A 672 18.54 15.45 8.46
CA TYR A 672 19.58 14.90 9.32
C TYR A 672 20.72 14.28 8.52
N LEU A 673 20.42 13.58 7.43
CA LEU A 673 21.44 12.98 6.59
C LEU A 673 22.36 14.01 5.92
N PHE A 674 21.79 15.01 5.24
CA PHE A 674 22.55 15.93 4.38
C PHE A 674 23.06 17.18 5.12
N ASP A 675 22.32 17.67 6.12
CA ASP A 675 22.67 18.92 6.82
C ASP A 675 23.41 18.63 8.14
N LYS A 676 23.12 17.50 8.79
CA LYS A 676 23.72 17.08 10.07
C LYS A 676 24.70 15.92 9.92
N ASN A 677 24.84 15.31 8.75
CA ASN A 677 25.60 14.08 8.54
C ASN A 677 25.16 12.92 9.47
N ASN A 678 23.91 12.94 9.94
CA ASN A 678 23.39 12.02 10.93
C ASN A 678 22.44 11.00 10.29
N VAL A 679 22.82 9.72 10.34
CA VAL A 679 22.06 8.62 9.73
C VAL A 679 20.91 8.12 10.61
N MET A 680 20.80 8.58 11.85
CA MET A 680 19.85 8.04 12.83
C MET A 680 18.38 8.29 12.48
N GLY A 681 18.06 9.22 11.57
CA GLY A 681 16.69 9.37 11.08
C GLY A 681 16.13 8.09 10.44
N LEU A 682 17.01 7.23 9.91
CA LEU A 682 16.64 6.01 9.20
C LEU A 682 15.97 4.95 10.10
N VAL A 683 16.15 5.04 11.43
CA VAL A 683 15.62 4.05 12.39
C VAL A 683 14.15 4.26 12.74
N TYR A 684 13.58 5.41 12.38
CA TYR A 684 12.16 5.67 12.60
C TYR A 684 11.33 4.95 11.53
N ALA A 685 10.34 4.16 11.91
CA ALA A 685 9.43 3.47 11.02
C ALA A 685 7.99 3.95 11.22
N LEU A 686 7.26 4.03 10.11
CA LEU A 686 5.87 4.49 10.07
C LEU A 686 4.91 3.31 9.92
N HIS A 687 4.23 2.94 11.01
CA HIS A 687 3.11 2.01 11.06
C HIS A 687 1.78 2.75 11.07
N SER A 688 1.56 3.56 10.05
CA SER A 688 0.31 4.27 9.79
C SER A 688 0.25 4.62 8.30
N SER A 689 -0.81 5.30 7.87
CA SER A 689 -0.80 5.95 6.57
C SER A 689 0.21 7.11 6.55
N GLY A 690 0.99 7.23 5.48
CA GLY A 690 1.83 8.38 5.19
C GLY A 690 1.04 9.65 4.88
N ASP A 691 -0.25 9.53 4.57
CA ASP A 691 -1.11 10.67 4.23
C ASP A 691 -1.64 11.39 5.47
N VAL A 692 -1.31 10.88 6.66
CA VAL A 692 -1.77 11.44 7.94
C VAL A 692 -1.38 12.91 8.05
N VAL A 693 -2.36 13.80 8.19
CA VAL A 693 -2.15 15.25 8.20
C VAL A 693 -3.13 15.93 9.15
N VAL A 694 -2.70 17.01 9.80
CA VAL A 694 -3.58 17.86 10.63
C VAL A 694 -4.28 18.88 9.74
N ARG A 695 -5.61 18.99 9.84
CA ARG A 695 -6.43 19.97 9.12
C ARG A 695 -7.20 20.84 10.09
N ARG A 696 -7.03 22.16 9.98
CA ARG A 696 -7.76 23.16 10.80
C ARG A 696 -8.94 23.71 10.02
N THR A 697 -10.15 23.65 10.58
CA THR A 697 -11.39 24.06 9.88
C THR A 697 -11.52 25.59 9.75
N ASN A 698 -10.86 26.36 10.61
CA ASN A 698 -10.98 27.83 10.67
C ASN A 698 -10.01 28.62 9.75
N GLY A 699 -9.36 27.99 8.76
CA GLY A 699 -8.33 28.60 7.90
C GLY A 699 -8.76 29.09 6.51
N ARG A 700 -9.97 28.77 6.02
CA ARG A 700 -10.51 29.31 4.75
C ARG A 700 -11.36 30.55 5.01
N GLY A 701 -10.70 31.64 5.40
CA GLY A 701 -11.25 32.98 5.23
C GLY A 701 -11.10 33.39 3.76
N ASN A 702 -12.20 33.80 3.13
CA ASN A 702 -12.23 34.47 1.83
C ASN A 702 -11.07 35.47 1.67
N THR A 703 -10.15 35.18 0.75
CA THR A 703 -9.35 36.21 0.07
C THR A 703 -9.84 36.33 -1.37
N ASN A 704 -11.10 36.75 -1.50
CA ASN A 704 -11.63 37.38 -2.70
C ASN A 704 -12.42 38.60 -2.24
N GLU A 705 -11.71 39.71 -2.02
CA GLU A 705 -12.23 41.08 -2.08
C GLU A 705 -11.06 42.07 -2.02
N ALA A 706 -10.54 42.43 -3.20
CA ALA A 706 -10.17 43.78 -3.64
C ALA A 706 -9.68 43.73 -5.10
#